data_AF-A0A2N1NJU2-F1
#
_entry.id   AF-A0A2N1NJU2-F1
#
_cell.length_a   1.000
_cell.length_b   1.000
_cell.length_c   1.000
_cell.angle_alpha   90.00
_cell.angle_beta   90.00
_cell.angle_gamma   90.00
#
_symmetry.space_group_name_H-M   'P 1'
#
loop_
_entity.id
_entity.type
_entity.pdbx_description
1 polymer ?
#
loop_
_entity_poly.entity_id
_entity_poly.type
_entity_poly.pdbx_seq_one_letter_code
_entity_poly.pdbx_strand_id
1 'polypeptide(L)'
;MVAKPRILARDNAKTILTILKKIIENDEDSTSIIDYPVLIGSCAAKWHIPSFRDINDWDLIATISQSISIINEIKTSKTFKYIKLVYYPGGGLKIIGEFIDRYISKDESSIIFDIELVSDKFNLKKMKSNEVLDYDEIGNNDDGYFEIDKIDFERIDYTQPKASGLMILELCCNVEDKILFPLPSNFLCIVAPLKILEALKTSHIYWPTDFHKNIADLHLLRDILNYKDMSIIRPLCNPQRDELIEFLLKTRIKETENIRGIPGAHINLNMTNEEFLDNNDNLFVQRRILHDDIHERVKYGDHPIYESLKEDKSKAWIKKSLFEKIDYQTKLNCVKEEAMAIALERYLIPMTSNNQETSYNMALVKICTTLTKGWFRQFAVDNYPQLLKLDKDLLSIANDIISKYPLKQKKKLALVPDPETQAIFKGIFPYTKDISSFDEIEVNNKICNVERSGIKITSPVNDNVSITAIITTMCKFGTECTKSTDWTASVVILPSEDLEAKSDKDKSEHYNKITNYSHRFNDPLDLHPYYCDGYGHKYKFSLLTSMHVFVLGIHSEISIDGSWGSEESWEEEEKYKIDVRVKPADYCANKLGIPDFTGELLFKYVLNYLNPTLQNNGDIQLKERIDELKVKGDIPTDDSQQHLWYYAWNYIFNTGKPTINDV
;
A
#
# COMPACT_ATOMS: atom_id res chain seq x y z
N MET A 1 15.07 3.00 2.37
CA MET A 1 15.13 1.71 1.67
C MET A 1 15.25 0.61 2.70
N VAL A 2 14.22 -0.22 2.82
CA VAL A 2 14.24 -1.45 3.62
C VAL A 2 15.01 -2.49 2.79
N ALA A 3 15.95 -3.20 3.41
CA ALA A 3 16.75 -4.18 2.69
C ALA A 3 15.91 -5.44 2.44
N LYS A 4 15.68 -5.78 1.15
CA LYS A 4 14.80 -6.90 0.76
C LYS A 4 15.28 -8.24 1.34
N PRO A 5 14.35 -9.10 1.81
CA PRO A 5 14.68 -10.47 2.22
C PRO A 5 15.32 -11.27 1.08
N ARG A 6 16.30 -12.11 1.39
CA ARG A 6 17.01 -12.96 0.43
C ARG A 6 16.70 -14.42 0.69
N ILE A 7 16.23 -15.14 -0.32
CA ILE A 7 16.01 -16.59 -0.21
C ILE A 7 17.33 -17.30 -0.52
N LEU A 8 17.96 -17.88 0.50
CA LEU A 8 19.24 -18.57 0.38
C LEU A 8 19.10 -19.99 -0.17
N ALA A 9 17.95 -20.62 0.09
CA ALA A 9 17.59 -21.92 -0.47
C ALA A 9 16.07 -22.09 -0.52
N ARG A 10 15.57 -22.74 -1.57
CA ARG A 10 14.15 -23.01 -1.81
C ARG A 10 13.92 -24.47 -2.14
N ASP A 11 12.93 -25.08 -1.50
CA ASP A 11 12.38 -26.41 -1.71
C ASP A 11 13.41 -27.55 -1.73
N ASN A 12 14.53 -27.33 -1.04
CA ASN A 12 15.62 -28.29 -0.95
C ASN A 12 16.17 -28.34 0.48
N ALA A 13 15.58 -29.23 1.29
CA ALA A 13 16.02 -29.47 2.66
C ALA A 13 17.49 -29.89 2.76
N LYS A 14 18.05 -30.58 1.74
CA LYS A 14 19.47 -30.96 1.73
C LYS A 14 20.36 -29.73 1.62
N THR A 15 20.04 -28.79 0.73
CA THR A 15 20.78 -27.53 0.59
C THR A 15 20.69 -26.68 1.86
N ILE A 16 19.50 -26.56 2.46
CA ILE A 16 19.32 -25.87 3.74
C ILE A 16 20.24 -26.48 4.80
N LEU A 17 20.20 -27.81 4.96
CA LEU A 17 21.07 -28.52 5.91
C LEU A 17 22.57 -28.29 5.64
N THR A 18 23.00 -28.26 4.39
CA THR A 18 24.39 -27.95 4.02
C THR A 18 24.78 -26.54 4.45
N ILE A 19 23.94 -25.54 4.18
CA ILE A 19 24.20 -24.15 4.59
C ILE A 19 24.29 -24.05 6.12
N LEU A 20 23.33 -24.65 6.84
CA LEU A 20 23.31 -24.61 8.30
C LEU A 20 24.54 -25.28 8.93
N LYS A 21 24.95 -26.45 8.40
CA LYS A 21 26.16 -27.14 8.87
C LYS A 21 27.40 -26.30 8.65
N LYS A 22 27.52 -25.65 7.49
CA LYS A 22 28.65 -24.77 7.20
C LYS A 22 28.77 -23.61 8.20
N ILE A 23 27.65 -23.01 8.61
CA ILE A 23 27.69 -21.91 9.60
C ILE A 23 28.32 -22.37 10.92
N ILE A 24 28.16 -23.64 11.29
CA ILE A 24 28.69 -24.22 12.54
C ILE A 24 29.93 -25.11 12.34
N GLU A 25 30.48 -25.23 11.13
CA GLU A 25 31.62 -26.14 10.81
C GLU A 25 32.93 -25.77 11.54
N ASN A 26 33.08 -24.53 12.00
CA ASN A 26 34.22 -24.06 12.81
C ASN A 26 33.91 -24.02 14.33
N ASP A 27 32.87 -24.76 14.69
CA ASP A 27 32.16 -24.88 15.97
C ASP A 27 32.83 -25.69 17.11
N GLU A 28 34.09 -25.49 17.50
CA GLU A 28 34.79 -26.47 18.38
C GLU A 28 34.24 -26.62 19.82
N ASP A 29 33.38 -25.73 20.33
CA ASP A 29 32.94 -25.74 21.73
C ASP A 29 31.39 -25.71 21.85
N SER A 30 30.75 -26.87 21.70
CA SER A 30 29.30 -27.02 21.46
C SER A 30 28.39 -27.05 22.71
N THR A 31 28.64 -26.22 23.72
CA THR A 31 27.66 -26.07 24.81
C THR A 31 26.52 -25.15 24.35
N SER A 32 25.32 -25.72 24.18
CA SER A 32 24.12 -24.96 23.82
C SER A 32 23.66 -24.11 25.01
N ILE A 33 23.26 -22.86 24.76
CA ILE A 33 22.69 -21.96 25.79
C ILE A 33 21.45 -22.56 26.45
N ILE A 34 20.70 -23.35 25.68
CA ILE A 34 19.45 -23.97 26.10
C ILE A 34 19.35 -25.35 25.47
N ASP A 35 18.84 -26.33 26.22
CA ASP A 35 18.77 -27.72 25.77
C ASP A 35 17.72 -27.93 24.67
N TYR A 36 16.67 -27.09 24.66
CA TYR A 36 15.50 -27.25 23.80
C TYR A 36 15.15 -25.92 23.10
N PRO A 37 14.60 -25.96 21.88
CA PRO A 37 14.05 -24.78 21.23
C PRO A 37 12.82 -24.29 21.99
N VAL A 38 12.50 -23.02 21.75
CA VAL A 38 11.41 -22.31 22.42
C VAL A 38 10.23 -22.18 21.46
N LEU A 39 9.09 -22.73 21.86
CA LEU A 39 7.81 -22.54 21.20
C LEU A 39 7.26 -21.16 21.58
N ILE A 40 6.92 -20.37 20.55
CA ILE A 40 6.33 -19.05 20.68
C ILE A 40 5.00 -18.98 19.91
N GLY A 41 4.46 -17.78 19.74
CA GLY A 41 3.30 -17.55 18.88
C GLY A 41 2.00 -18.12 19.44
N SER A 42 1.08 -18.45 18.53
CA SER A 42 -0.28 -18.87 18.87
C SER A 42 -0.33 -20.24 19.56
N CYS A 43 0.56 -21.16 19.16
CA CYS A 43 0.75 -22.46 19.80
C CYS A 43 1.10 -22.34 21.28
N ALA A 44 2.11 -21.52 21.60
CA ALA A 44 2.52 -21.32 22.98
C ALA A 44 1.41 -20.67 23.81
N ALA A 45 0.71 -19.69 23.24
CA ALA A 45 -0.42 -19.06 23.91
C ALA A 45 -1.56 -20.06 24.20
N LYS A 46 -1.88 -20.96 23.25
CA LYS A 46 -2.92 -21.99 23.44
C LYS A 46 -2.57 -23.03 24.50
N TRP A 47 -1.28 -23.33 24.68
CA TRP A 47 -0.82 -24.20 25.76
C TRP A 47 -1.12 -23.60 27.13
N HIS A 48 -0.84 -22.30 27.32
CA HIS A 48 -1.17 -21.58 28.56
C HIS A 48 -2.66 -21.33 28.73
N ILE A 49 -3.38 -21.12 27.61
CA ILE A 49 -4.75 -20.62 27.57
C ILE A 49 -5.57 -21.55 26.67
N PRO A 50 -6.23 -22.59 27.21
CA PRO A 50 -6.94 -23.56 26.38
C PRO A 50 -8.03 -22.97 25.48
N SER A 51 -8.61 -21.82 25.87
CA SER A 51 -9.61 -21.07 25.09
C SER A 51 -8.99 -20.15 24.03
N PHE A 52 -7.66 -20.12 23.89
CA PHE A 52 -7.02 -19.39 22.80
C PHE A 52 -7.44 -20.02 21.46
N ARG A 53 -7.58 -19.16 20.44
CA ARG A 53 -8.01 -19.56 19.09
C ARG A 53 -7.14 -20.69 18.52
N ASP A 54 -7.68 -21.38 17.52
CA ASP A 54 -7.00 -22.52 16.89
C ASP A 54 -5.63 -22.17 16.30
N ILE A 55 -4.78 -23.20 16.30
CA ILE A 55 -3.38 -23.15 15.89
C ILE A 55 -3.34 -23.11 14.36
N ASN A 56 -2.70 -22.09 13.81
CA ASN A 56 -2.54 -21.94 12.36
C ASN A 56 -1.13 -22.33 11.89
N ASP A 57 -0.14 -22.19 12.76
CA ASP A 57 1.27 -22.25 12.46
C ASP A 57 2.10 -22.59 13.71
N TRP A 58 3.30 -23.12 13.48
CA TRP A 58 4.27 -23.41 14.51
C TRP A 58 5.42 -22.41 14.44
N ASP A 59 5.44 -21.49 15.40
CA ASP A 59 6.52 -20.51 15.55
C ASP A 59 7.53 -20.97 16.60
N LEU A 60 8.80 -21.12 16.19
CA LEU A 60 9.88 -21.60 17.04
C LEU A 60 11.07 -20.64 17.02
N ILE A 61 11.77 -20.57 18.14
CA ILE A 61 13.12 -20.00 18.21
C ILE A 61 14.07 -21.14 18.55
N ALA A 62 15.07 -21.37 17.70
CA ALA A 62 15.97 -22.50 17.83
C ALA A 62 17.40 -22.12 17.49
N THR A 63 18.36 -22.82 18.13
CA THR A 63 19.74 -22.76 17.67
C THR A 63 19.89 -23.41 16.30
N ILE A 64 21.00 -23.14 15.61
CA ILE A 64 21.29 -23.75 14.31
C ILE A 64 21.31 -25.29 14.42
N SER A 65 21.94 -25.82 15.48
CA SER A 65 22.00 -27.27 15.73
C SER A 65 20.62 -27.88 16.01
N GLN A 66 19.77 -27.21 16.80
CA GLN A 66 18.39 -27.64 17.03
C GLN A 66 17.57 -27.64 15.73
N SER A 67 17.74 -26.60 14.90
CA SER A 67 17.07 -26.48 13.60
C SER A 67 17.47 -27.61 12.64
N ILE A 68 18.75 -27.98 12.60
CA ILE A 68 19.25 -29.14 11.83
C ILE A 68 18.55 -30.42 12.28
N SER A 69 18.44 -30.66 13.58
CA SER A 69 17.76 -31.83 14.14
C SER A 69 16.28 -31.87 13.77
N ILE A 70 15.56 -30.75 13.89
CA ILE A 70 14.14 -30.63 13.51
C ILE A 70 13.95 -30.96 12.02
N ILE A 71 14.75 -30.39 11.12
CA ILE A 71 14.62 -30.65 9.68
C ILE A 71 14.88 -32.13 9.36
N ASN A 72 15.90 -32.74 9.98
CA ASN A 72 16.19 -34.16 9.77
C ASN A 72 15.04 -35.07 10.24
N GLU A 73 14.43 -34.75 11.38
CA GLU A 73 13.28 -35.48 11.91
C GLU A 73 12.07 -35.38 10.98
N ILE A 74 11.71 -34.17 10.53
CA ILE A 74 10.60 -33.95 9.59
C ILE A 74 10.86 -34.68 8.28
N LYS A 75 12.08 -34.59 7.73
CA LYS A 75 12.45 -35.26 6.48
C LYS A 75 12.35 -36.78 6.55
N THR A 76 12.58 -37.37 7.72
CA THR A 76 12.58 -38.82 7.92
C THR A 76 11.16 -39.40 7.95
N SER A 77 10.17 -38.59 8.30
CA SER A 77 8.84 -39.07 8.68
C SER A 77 7.66 -38.41 8.00
N LYS A 78 7.86 -37.21 7.49
CA LYS A 78 6.85 -36.34 6.88
C LYS A 78 7.35 -35.86 5.54
N THR A 79 6.49 -35.21 4.77
CA THR A 79 6.85 -34.67 3.45
C THR A 79 6.66 -33.17 3.45
N PHE A 80 7.72 -32.43 3.11
CA PHE A 80 7.62 -30.99 2.89
C PHE A 80 6.81 -30.75 1.60
N LYS A 81 5.79 -29.89 1.69
CA LYS A 81 5.20 -29.23 0.52
C LYS A 81 6.16 -28.17 -0.02
N TYR A 82 6.74 -27.38 0.89
CA TYR A 82 7.79 -26.43 0.59
C TYR A 82 8.67 -26.19 1.83
N ILE A 83 9.90 -25.75 1.62
CA ILE A 83 10.79 -25.32 2.70
C ILE A 83 11.79 -24.28 2.16
N LYS A 84 11.98 -23.18 2.88
CA LYS A 84 12.83 -22.07 2.45
C LYS A 84 13.71 -21.62 3.60
N LEU A 85 14.97 -21.32 3.30
CA LEU A 85 15.87 -20.59 4.20
C LEU A 85 15.93 -19.14 3.72
N VAL A 86 15.49 -18.22 4.57
CA VAL A 86 15.36 -16.80 4.23
C VAL A 86 16.25 -15.98 5.16
N TYR A 87 17.07 -15.12 4.58
CA TYR A 87 17.84 -14.12 5.29
C TYR A 87 17.13 -12.77 5.22
N TYR A 88 16.80 -12.22 6.38
CA TYR A 88 16.26 -10.88 6.54
C TYR A 88 17.41 -9.97 6.98
N PRO A 89 17.91 -9.05 6.12
CA PRO A 89 18.97 -8.15 6.51
C PRO A 89 18.58 -7.33 7.74
N GLY A 90 19.43 -7.34 8.79
CA GLY A 90 19.10 -6.71 10.09
C GLY A 90 18.13 -7.51 10.96
N GLY A 91 17.43 -8.51 10.41
CA GLY A 91 16.44 -9.36 11.09
C GLY A 91 16.95 -10.76 11.47
N GLY A 92 17.86 -11.35 10.69
CA GLY A 92 18.42 -12.67 10.95
C GLY A 92 18.06 -13.73 9.91
N LEU A 93 18.24 -14.99 10.27
CA LEU A 93 17.87 -16.14 9.44
C LEU A 93 16.57 -16.78 9.93
N LYS A 94 15.73 -17.21 9.00
CA LYS A 94 14.51 -17.98 9.28
C LYS A 94 14.37 -19.16 8.33
N ILE A 95 13.88 -20.29 8.86
CA ILE A 95 13.39 -21.40 8.04
C ILE A 95 11.87 -21.33 8.03
N ILE A 96 11.27 -21.24 6.86
CA ILE A 96 9.82 -21.21 6.68
C ILE A 96 9.44 -22.43 5.84
N GLY A 97 8.45 -23.19 6.27
CA GLY A 97 8.04 -24.38 5.53
C GLY A 97 6.63 -24.83 5.84
N GLU A 98 6.18 -25.79 5.04
CA GLU A 98 4.92 -26.50 5.23
C GLU A 98 5.19 -27.98 4.99
N PHE A 99 4.68 -28.84 5.87
CA PHE A 99 4.78 -30.30 5.69
C PHE A 99 3.44 -30.98 5.93
N ILE A 100 3.30 -32.18 5.38
CA ILE A 100 2.12 -33.05 5.58
C ILE A 100 2.52 -34.24 6.44
N ASP A 101 1.71 -34.51 7.45
CA ASP A 101 1.80 -35.74 8.22
C ASP A 101 1.08 -36.88 7.47
N ARG A 102 1.82 -37.90 7.05
CA ARG A 102 1.23 -39.03 6.30
C ARG A 102 0.39 -39.97 7.17
N TYR A 103 0.45 -39.83 8.49
CA TYR A 103 -0.13 -40.79 9.44
C TYR A 103 -1.39 -40.27 10.16
N ILE A 104 -1.69 -38.97 10.08
CA ILE A 104 -2.84 -38.35 10.76
C ILE A 104 -3.90 -37.95 9.72
N SER A 105 -4.76 -38.93 9.43
CA SER A 105 -6.12 -38.79 8.85
C SER A 105 -6.26 -38.52 7.34
N LYS A 106 -7.45 -38.86 6.82
CA LYS A 106 -7.88 -38.77 5.42
C LYS A 106 -8.10 -37.34 4.92
N ASP A 107 -7.95 -36.35 5.79
CA ASP A 107 -7.92 -34.93 5.43
C ASP A 107 -6.45 -34.49 5.42
N GLU A 108 -5.98 -33.95 4.29
CA GLU A 108 -4.61 -33.48 4.07
C GLU A 108 -4.25 -32.26 4.94
N SER A 109 -4.35 -32.35 6.27
CA SER A 109 -4.01 -31.26 7.18
C SER A 109 -2.50 -31.05 7.15
N SER A 110 -2.06 -30.03 6.42
CA SER A 110 -0.69 -29.58 6.41
C SER A 110 -0.41 -28.65 7.59
N ILE A 111 0.84 -28.65 8.03
CA ILE A 111 1.31 -27.82 9.14
C ILE A 111 2.34 -26.85 8.59
N ILE A 112 2.10 -25.56 8.81
CA ILE A 112 3.01 -24.46 8.50
C ILE A 112 3.90 -24.22 9.72
N PHE A 113 5.18 -23.95 9.49
CA PHE A 113 6.13 -23.62 10.55
C PHE A 113 7.11 -22.52 10.15
N ASP A 114 7.49 -21.69 11.13
CA ASP A 114 8.56 -20.70 11.07
C ASP A 114 9.55 -20.99 12.22
N ILE A 115 10.83 -21.17 11.88
CA ILE A 115 11.92 -21.31 12.86
C ILE A 115 12.83 -20.11 12.70
N GLU A 116 12.87 -19.25 13.71
CA GLU A 116 13.85 -18.19 13.85
C GLU A 116 15.17 -18.76 14.38
N LEU A 117 16.24 -18.59 13.60
CA LEU A 117 17.55 -19.15 13.92
C LEU A 117 18.32 -18.19 14.80
N VAL A 118 18.92 -18.75 15.85
CA VAL A 118 19.72 -18.01 16.82
C VAL A 118 21.11 -18.62 16.93
N SER A 119 22.10 -17.75 17.13
CA SER A 119 23.46 -18.12 17.47
C SER A 119 23.99 -17.15 18.54
N ASP A 120 24.77 -17.68 19.47
CA ASP A 120 25.60 -16.97 20.45
C ASP A 120 27.00 -16.65 19.96
N LYS A 121 27.38 -17.20 18.81
CA LYS A 121 28.71 -17.05 18.23
C LYS A 121 28.68 -16.13 17.02
N PHE A 122 27.63 -16.21 16.21
CA PHE A 122 27.50 -15.46 14.96
C PHE A 122 26.32 -14.49 15.01
N ASN A 123 26.54 -13.28 14.52
CA ASN A 123 25.51 -12.29 14.33
C ASN A 123 24.77 -12.59 13.02
N LEU A 124 23.74 -13.43 13.10
CA LEU A 124 22.97 -13.87 11.93
C LEU A 124 22.22 -12.73 11.22
N LYS A 125 22.18 -11.52 11.79
CA LYS A 125 21.63 -10.32 11.15
C LYS A 125 22.60 -9.68 10.16
N LYS A 126 23.90 -9.98 10.27
CA LYS A 126 24.97 -9.39 9.47
C LYS A 126 25.72 -10.47 8.70
N MET A 127 25.22 -10.74 7.50
CA MET A 127 25.91 -11.56 6.52
C MET A 127 27.04 -10.73 5.89
N LYS A 128 28.25 -11.29 5.77
CA LYS A 128 29.37 -10.61 5.13
C LYS A 128 29.07 -10.43 3.64
N SER A 129 29.22 -9.22 3.13
CA SER A 129 29.16 -8.96 1.69
C SER A 129 30.47 -9.39 1.06
N ASN A 130 30.47 -10.42 0.22
CA ASN A 130 31.51 -10.54 -0.80
C ASN A 130 31.14 -9.58 -1.94
N GLU A 131 32.10 -8.74 -2.34
CA GLU A 131 31.97 -7.88 -3.52
C GLU A 131 31.59 -8.76 -4.74
N VAL A 132 30.65 -8.27 -5.56
CA VAL A 132 30.00 -8.95 -6.70
C VAL A 132 28.77 -9.80 -6.34
N LEU A 133 27.66 -9.12 -6.07
CA LEU A 133 26.33 -9.53 -6.52
C LEU A 133 25.66 -8.27 -7.08
N ASP A 134 25.97 -7.96 -8.33
CA ASP A 134 25.29 -6.93 -9.10
C ASP A 134 23.85 -7.39 -9.34
N TYR A 135 22.88 -6.51 -9.09
CA TYR A 135 21.47 -6.86 -8.89
C TYR A 135 20.65 -7.00 -10.19
N ASP A 136 21.30 -7.00 -11.36
CA ASP A 136 20.60 -6.79 -12.65
C ASP A 136 20.52 -8.03 -13.58
N GLU A 137 20.97 -9.22 -13.16
CA GLU A 137 20.93 -10.42 -14.03
C GLU A 137 20.37 -11.69 -13.36
N ILE A 138 19.19 -11.62 -12.73
CA ILE A 138 18.40 -12.85 -12.51
C ILE A 138 17.03 -12.67 -13.14
N GLY A 139 17.00 -12.91 -14.44
CA GLY A 139 15.77 -13.10 -15.20
C GLY A 139 14.91 -14.20 -14.58
N ASN A 140 13.60 -14.07 -14.77
CA ASN A 140 12.51 -14.88 -14.22
C ASN A 140 12.52 -16.39 -14.56
N ASN A 141 13.63 -16.96 -14.98
CA ASN A 141 13.80 -18.40 -15.17
C ASN A 141 15.29 -18.72 -14.97
N ASP A 142 15.71 -19.03 -13.75
CA ASP A 142 16.72 -20.07 -13.51
C ASP A 142 16.92 -20.31 -12.02
N ASP A 143 17.28 -21.55 -11.72
CA ASP A 143 17.51 -22.13 -10.41
C ASP A 143 18.76 -21.50 -9.76
N GLY A 144 18.66 -20.23 -9.33
CA GLY A 144 19.76 -19.47 -8.73
C GLY A 144 20.30 -20.13 -7.46
N TYR A 145 21.24 -21.06 -7.63
CA TYR A 145 22.05 -21.61 -6.55
C TYR A 145 22.93 -20.48 -6.01
N PHE A 146 22.62 -19.98 -4.82
CA PHE A 146 23.60 -19.24 -4.04
C PHE A 146 24.84 -20.13 -3.88
N GLU A 147 26.01 -19.64 -4.29
CA GLU A 147 27.27 -20.30 -3.96
C GLU A 147 27.35 -20.37 -2.43
N ILE A 148 27.17 -21.57 -1.89
CA ILE A 148 27.22 -21.86 -0.44
C ILE A 148 28.53 -21.31 0.14
N ASP A 149 29.60 -21.28 -0.67
CA ASP A 149 30.91 -20.71 -0.37
C ASP A 149 30.92 -19.24 0.03
N LYS A 150 29.95 -18.45 -0.45
CA LYS A 150 29.80 -17.02 -0.18
C LYS A 150 28.93 -16.69 1.04
N ILE A 151 28.34 -17.70 1.71
CA ILE A 151 27.52 -17.48 2.91
C ILE A 151 28.42 -17.50 4.15
N ASP A 152 28.64 -16.33 4.74
CA ASP A 152 29.39 -16.15 5.99
C ASP A 152 28.77 -15.02 6.83
N PHE A 153 28.91 -15.11 8.16
CA PHE A 153 28.33 -14.16 9.12
C PHE A 153 29.40 -13.54 10.00
N GLU A 154 29.18 -12.31 10.45
CA GLU A 154 30.05 -11.69 11.44
C GLU A 154 29.98 -12.44 12.78
N ARG A 155 31.10 -12.50 13.52
CA ARG A 155 31.07 -12.96 14.92
C ARG A 155 30.30 -11.96 15.78
N ILE A 156 29.69 -12.45 16.86
CA ILE A 156 29.02 -11.58 17.82
C ILE A 156 30.05 -10.64 18.46
N ASP A 157 29.75 -9.35 18.37
CA ASP A 157 30.41 -8.29 19.12
C ASP A 157 29.66 -8.11 20.44
N TYR A 158 30.26 -8.57 21.54
CA TYR A 158 29.69 -8.50 22.88
C TYR A 158 29.54 -7.07 23.42
N THR A 159 30.06 -6.06 22.72
CA THR A 159 29.83 -4.64 23.05
C THR A 159 28.50 -4.12 22.48
N GLN A 160 27.89 -4.84 21.53
CA GLN A 160 26.61 -4.49 20.92
C GLN A 160 25.43 -5.18 21.63
N PRO A 161 24.22 -4.60 21.58
CA PRO A 161 23.02 -5.27 22.06
C PRO A 161 22.80 -6.63 21.37
N LYS A 162 22.48 -7.65 22.18
CA LYS A 162 22.16 -8.99 21.70
C LYS A 162 20.93 -8.97 20.78
N ALA A 163 20.82 -9.98 19.92
CA ALA A 163 19.60 -10.20 19.15
C ALA A 163 18.43 -10.60 20.07
N SER A 164 17.22 -10.16 19.74
CA SER A 164 16.02 -10.47 20.54
C SER A 164 15.79 -11.98 20.66
N GLY A 165 16.03 -12.76 19.60
CA GLY A 165 15.96 -14.22 19.63
C GLY A 165 16.90 -14.84 20.67
N LEU A 166 18.13 -14.33 20.78
CA LEU A 166 19.09 -14.77 21.80
C LEU A 166 18.63 -14.41 23.21
N MET A 167 18.09 -13.20 23.40
CA MET A 167 17.52 -12.78 24.67
C MET A 167 16.32 -13.66 25.08
N ILE A 168 15.49 -14.11 24.13
CA ILE A 168 14.37 -15.01 24.41
C ILE A 168 14.88 -16.38 24.89
N LEU A 169 15.91 -16.94 24.24
CA LEU A 169 16.51 -18.20 24.72
C LEU A 169 17.05 -18.05 26.14
N GLU A 170 17.75 -16.95 26.45
CA GLU A 170 18.27 -16.68 27.79
C GLU A 170 17.15 -16.53 28.84
N LEU A 171 16.06 -15.86 28.50
CA LEU A 171 14.90 -15.70 29.40
C LEU A 171 14.13 -17.00 29.60
N CYS A 172 14.22 -17.95 28.66
CA CYS A 172 13.56 -19.24 28.73
C CYS A 172 14.44 -20.36 29.33
N CYS A 173 15.72 -20.13 29.61
CA CYS A 173 16.67 -21.20 29.99
C CYS A 173 16.25 -21.98 31.26
N ASN A 174 15.60 -21.32 32.22
CA ASN A 174 15.16 -21.91 33.48
C ASN A 174 13.66 -22.25 33.49
N VAL A 175 12.98 -22.21 32.33
CA VAL A 175 11.56 -22.53 32.25
C VAL A 175 11.38 -24.05 32.26
N GLU A 176 10.61 -24.54 33.23
CA GLU A 176 10.32 -25.97 33.38
C GLU A 176 9.19 -26.46 32.47
N ASP A 177 8.33 -25.54 32.02
CA ASP A 177 7.19 -25.84 31.15
C ASP A 177 7.66 -26.31 29.77
N LYS A 178 7.39 -27.59 29.48
CA LYS A 178 7.79 -28.24 28.24
C LYS A 178 6.62 -28.99 27.62
N ILE A 179 6.57 -28.98 26.29
CA ILE A 179 5.56 -29.70 25.51
C ILE A 179 6.26 -30.67 24.55
N LEU A 180 5.67 -31.86 24.40
CA LEU A 180 6.05 -32.78 23.32
C LEU A 180 5.50 -32.24 22.01
N PHE A 181 6.43 -31.86 21.15
CA PHE A 181 6.14 -31.46 19.79
C PHE A 181 5.78 -32.71 18.98
N PRO A 182 4.69 -32.71 18.19
CA PRO A 182 4.18 -33.90 17.52
C PRO A 182 4.99 -34.21 16.25
N LEU A 183 6.25 -34.54 16.47
CA LEU A 183 7.17 -35.19 15.55
C LEU A 183 7.28 -36.67 15.96
N PRO A 184 7.67 -37.58 15.06
CA PRO A 184 7.71 -39.02 15.35
C PRO A 184 8.61 -39.40 16.52
N SER A 185 9.71 -38.68 16.74
CA SER A 185 10.57 -38.85 17.91
C SER A 185 10.09 -38.11 19.17
N ASN A 186 8.93 -37.45 19.13
CA ASN A 186 8.37 -36.62 20.22
C ASN A 186 9.39 -35.60 20.74
N PHE A 187 9.77 -34.67 19.87
CA PHE A 187 10.75 -33.65 20.13
C PHE A 187 10.28 -32.69 21.24
N LEU A 188 11.12 -32.38 22.23
CA LEU A 188 10.72 -31.55 23.38
C LEU A 188 10.97 -30.05 23.09
N CYS A 189 9.97 -29.21 23.31
CA CYS A 189 10.08 -27.75 23.20
C CYS A 189 9.75 -27.08 24.54
N ILE A 190 10.47 -26.02 24.88
CA ILE A 190 10.12 -25.14 26.00
C ILE A 190 8.98 -24.23 25.57
N VAL A 191 7.95 -24.07 26.40
CA VAL A 191 6.86 -23.15 26.09
C VAL A 191 7.20 -21.76 26.63
N ALA A 192 7.26 -20.75 25.77
CA ALA A 192 7.59 -19.39 26.20
C ALA A 192 6.57 -18.88 27.24
N PRO A 193 7.02 -18.23 28.33
CA PRO A 193 6.13 -17.63 29.33
C PRO A 193 5.22 -16.55 28.74
N LEU A 194 4.02 -16.39 29.31
CA LEU A 194 3.02 -15.39 28.89
C LEU A 194 3.58 -13.96 28.77
N LYS A 195 4.49 -13.55 29.68
CA LYS A 195 5.14 -12.23 29.63
C LYS A 195 5.98 -12.02 28.35
N ILE A 196 6.65 -13.07 27.86
CA ILE A 196 7.42 -13.02 26.61
C ILE A 196 6.46 -12.99 25.41
N LEU A 197 5.40 -13.79 25.44
CA LEU A 197 4.39 -13.81 24.37
C LEU A 197 3.69 -12.45 24.21
N GLU A 198 3.36 -11.78 25.33
CA GLU A 198 2.78 -10.43 25.33
C GLU A 198 3.76 -9.40 24.74
N ALA A 199 5.04 -9.46 25.08
CA ALA A 199 6.07 -8.57 24.54
C ALA A 199 6.27 -8.79 23.03
N LEU A 200 6.34 -10.04 22.58
CA LEU A 200 6.41 -10.38 21.16
C LEU A 200 5.19 -9.83 20.41
N LYS A 201 3.99 -10.04 20.94
CA LYS A 201 2.77 -9.51 20.32
C LYS A 201 2.75 -7.98 20.27
N THR A 202 3.20 -7.32 21.34
CA THR A 202 3.34 -5.86 21.39
C THR A 202 4.31 -5.36 20.33
N SER A 203 5.42 -6.06 20.06
CA SER A 203 6.40 -5.65 19.05
C SER A 203 5.88 -5.63 17.61
N HIS A 204 4.72 -6.24 17.35
CA HIS A 204 4.11 -6.28 16.01
C HIS A 204 2.87 -5.38 15.88
N ILE A 205 2.38 -4.78 16.97
CA ILE A 205 1.05 -4.18 17.01
C ILE A 205 0.90 -2.92 16.13
N TYR A 206 2.00 -2.25 15.82
CA TYR A 206 2.00 -1.03 15.00
C TYR A 206 1.99 -1.30 13.50
N TRP A 207 2.16 -2.55 13.07
CA TRP A 207 2.03 -2.92 11.68
C TRP A 207 0.58 -3.35 11.42
N PRO A 208 -0.05 -2.84 10.34
CA PRO A 208 -1.43 -3.18 10.07
C PRO A 208 -1.71 -4.62 9.67
N THR A 209 -0.72 -5.33 9.12
CA THR A 209 -0.87 -6.74 8.75
C THR A 209 -1.30 -7.56 9.95
N ASP A 210 -2.37 -8.36 9.80
CA ASP A 210 -2.97 -9.14 10.89
C ASP A 210 -3.39 -8.30 12.12
N PHE A 211 -3.59 -6.98 12.00
CA PHE A 211 -3.82 -6.11 13.16
C PHE A 211 -4.97 -6.57 14.05
N HIS A 212 -6.13 -6.92 13.47
CA HIS A 212 -7.29 -7.37 14.26
C HIS A 212 -7.02 -8.63 15.08
N LYS A 213 -6.29 -9.58 14.50
CA LYS A 213 -5.80 -10.78 15.19
C LYS A 213 -4.81 -10.39 16.28
N ASN A 214 -3.85 -9.52 15.97
CA ASN A 214 -2.79 -9.14 16.88
C ASN A 214 -3.28 -8.33 18.08
N ILE A 215 -4.21 -7.38 17.87
CA ILE A 215 -4.80 -6.56 18.93
C ILE A 215 -5.69 -7.41 19.85
N ALA A 216 -6.45 -8.35 19.30
CA ALA A 216 -7.25 -9.28 20.10
C ALA A 216 -6.37 -10.19 20.96
N ASP A 217 -5.37 -10.83 20.36
CA ASP A 217 -4.39 -11.67 21.06
C ASP A 217 -3.67 -10.87 22.18
N LEU A 218 -3.25 -9.63 21.88
CA LEU A 218 -2.55 -8.76 22.83
C LEU A 218 -3.41 -8.45 24.06
N HIS A 219 -4.66 -8.03 23.84
CA HIS A 219 -5.56 -7.68 24.94
C HIS A 219 -5.92 -8.89 25.79
N LEU A 220 -6.11 -10.07 25.18
CA LEU A 220 -6.31 -11.32 25.92
C LEU A 220 -5.11 -11.68 26.80
N LEU A 221 -3.89 -11.57 26.27
CA LEU A 221 -2.67 -11.82 27.04
C LEU A 221 -2.52 -10.85 28.22
N ARG A 222 -2.83 -9.57 28.01
CA ARG A 222 -2.79 -8.54 29.06
C ARG A 222 -3.84 -8.77 30.15
N ASP A 223 -5.01 -9.29 29.79
CA ASP A 223 -6.07 -9.66 30.74
C ASP A 223 -5.60 -10.76 31.67
N ILE A 224 -4.99 -11.80 31.11
CA ILE A 224 -4.54 -12.97 31.86
C ILE A 224 -3.34 -12.66 32.75
N LEU A 225 -2.46 -11.75 32.29
CA LEU A 225 -1.35 -11.24 33.09
C LEU A 225 -1.79 -10.25 34.19
N ASN A 226 -3.10 -9.98 34.32
CA ASN A 226 -3.67 -9.01 35.26
C ASN A 226 -3.07 -7.60 35.11
N TYR A 227 -2.71 -7.22 33.89
CA TYR A 227 -2.26 -5.86 33.60
C TYR A 227 -3.42 -4.85 33.57
N LYS A 228 -4.67 -5.33 33.56
CA LYS A 228 -5.85 -4.48 33.73
C LYS A 228 -6.23 -4.40 35.20
N ASP A 229 -6.21 -3.19 35.77
CA ASP A 229 -7.04 -2.90 36.92
C ASP A 229 -8.50 -2.97 36.44
N MET A 230 -9.33 -3.84 37.02
CA MET A 230 -10.65 -4.24 36.48
C MET A 230 -11.69 -3.10 36.39
N SER A 231 -11.32 -1.86 36.68
CA SER A 231 -12.21 -0.71 36.63
C SER A 231 -12.32 -0.13 35.22
N ILE A 232 -13.52 -0.16 34.66
CA ILE A 232 -13.91 0.51 33.39
C ILE A 232 -13.63 2.02 33.43
N ILE A 233 -13.39 2.59 34.63
CA ILE A 233 -13.21 4.02 34.88
C ILE A 233 -11.72 4.42 34.87
N ARG A 234 -10.79 3.45 34.88
CA ARG A 234 -9.35 3.71 34.88
C ARG A 234 -8.73 3.48 33.50
N PRO A 235 -7.70 4.25 33.11
CA PRO A 235 -6.99 4.00 31.87
C PRO A 235 -6.43 2.60 31.81
N LEU A 236 -6.66 1.91 30.70
CA LEU A 236 -5.81 0.79 30.34
C LEU A 236 -4.44 1.37 30.03
N CYS A 237 -3.49 1.14 30.92
CA CYS A 237 -2.13 1.63 30.83
C CYS A 237 -1.23 0.61 30.14
N ASN A 238 -0.12 1.09 29.58
CA ASN A 238 0.98 0.23 29.14
C ASN A 238 1.38 -0.68 30.32
N PRO A 239 1.44 -2.01 30.13
CA PRO A 239 1.75 -2.93 31.21
C PRO A 239 3.11 -2.64 31.85
N GLN A 240 3.19 -2.83 33.16
CA GLN A 240 4.44 -2.73 33.90
C GLN A 240 5.23 -4.03 33.71
N ARG A 241 6.15 -4.03 32.75
CA ARG A 241 7.01 -5.19 32.46
C ARG A 241 8.32 -5.10 33.25
N ASP A 242 8.92 -6.26 33.48
CA ASP A 242 10.26 -6.37 34.05
C ASP A 242 11.30 -5.72 33.11
N GLU A 243 12.39 -5.15 33.65
CA GLU A 243 13.38 -4.40 32.87
C GLU A 243 13.95 -5.20 31.69
N LEU A 244 14.21 -6.50 31.90
CA LEU A 244 14.71 -7.40 30.86
C LEU A 244 13.69 -7.63 29.74
N ILE A 245 12.40 -7.69 30.06
CA ILE A 245 11.32 -7.85 29.08
C ILE A 245 11.10 -6.55 28.30
N GLU A 246 11.17 -5.38 28.96
CA GLU A 246 11.16 -4.09 28.26
C GLU A 246 12.35 -3.95 27.31
N PHE A 247 13.54 -4.38 27.74
CA PHE A 247 14.73 -4.36 26.90
C PHE A 247 14.59 -5.30 25.69
N LEU A 248 14.02 -6.50 25.88
CA LEU A 248 13.66 -7.42 24.80
C LEU A 248 12.68 -6.77 23.82
N LEU A 249 11.59 -6.19 24.31
CA LEU A 249 10.56 -5.54 23.49
C LEU A 249 11.15 -4.44 22.62
N LYS A 250 11.95 -3.53 23.20
CA LYS A 250 12.60 -2.44 22.46
C LYS A 250 13.53 -2.98 21.37
N THR A 251 14.28 -4.03 21.69
CA THR A 251 15.19 -4.69 20.73
C THR A 251 14.41 -5.32 19.58
N ARG A 252 13.32 -6.04 19.88
CA ARG A 252 12.45 -6.68 18.89
C ARG A 252 11.72 -5.67 17.99
N ILE A 253 11.25 -4.55 18.54
CA ILE A 253 10.66 -3.46 17.76
C ILE A 253 11.66 -2.94 16.74
N LYS A 254 12.90 -2.62 17.18
CA LYS A 254 13.95 -2.11 16.29
C LYS A 254 14.30 -3.09 15.18
N GLU A 255 14.38 -4.39 15.49
CA GLU A 255 14.58 -5.42 14.47
C GLU A 255 13.43 -5.48 13.48
N THR A 256 12.18 -5.41 13.97
CA THR A 256 10.99 -5.40 13.11
C THR A 256 10.94 -4.15 12.23
N GLU A 257 11.33 -2.98 12.75
CA GLU A 257 11.47 -1.73 11.99
C GLU A 257 12.55 -1.84 10.90
N ASN A 258 13.65 -2.53 11.15
CA ASN A 258 14.67 -2.78 10.12
C ASN A 258 14.12 -3.69 8.99
N ILE A 259 13.25 -4.65 9.34
CA ILE A 259 12.70 -5.63 8.39
C ILE A 259 11.52 -5.07 7.60
N ARG A 260 10.64 -4.28 8.25
CA ARG A 260 9.33 -3.87 7.71
C ARG A 260 9.20 -2.35 7.54
N GLY A 261 10.25 -1.59 7.81
CA GLY A 261 10.21 -0.14 7.91
C GLY A 261 9.59 0.37 9.22
N ILE A 262 9.78 1.66 9.48
CA ILE A 262 9.29 2.35 10.68
C ILE A 262 7.83 2.77 10.48
N PRO A 263 6.86 2.25 11.26
CA PRO A 263 5.45 2.62 11.13
C PRO A 263 5.23 4.11 11.42
N GLY A 264 4.62 4.82 10.46
CA GLY A 264 4.36 6.26 10.56
C GLY A 264 5.59 7.15 10.35
N ALA A 265 6.64 6.65 9.70
CA ALA A 265 7.84 7.44 9.38
C ALA A 265 7.55 8.70 8.54
N HIS A 266 6.55 8.61 7.63
CA HIS A 266 6.10 9.71 6.78
C HIS A 266 5.36 10.81 7.56
N ILE A 267 4.89 10.53 8.78
CA ILE A 267 4.12 11.49 9.56
C ILE A 267 5.05 12.57 10.13
N ASN A 268 4.90 13.80 9.65
CA ASN A 268 5.45 14.98 10.30
C ASN A 268 4.31 15.82 10.89
N LEU A 269 4.19 15.84 12.23
CA LEU A 269 3.14 16.57 12.95
C LEU A 269 3.56 18.00 13.33
N ASN A 270 4.81 18.39 13.06
CA ASN A 270 5.34 19.74 13.30
C ASN A 270 5.44 20.50 11.98
N MET A 271 4.37 20.48 11.21
CA MET A 271 4.18 21.28 10.01
C MET A 271 2.92 22.12 10.18
N THR A 272 2.77 23.15 9.36
CA THR A 272 1.55 23.96 9.35
C THR A 272 0.35 23.10 8.95
N ASN A 273 -0.86 23.50 9.34
CA ASN A 273 -2.07 22.82 8.89
C ASN A 273 -2.12 22.76 7.36
N GLU A 274 -1.72 23.82 6.66
CA GLU A 274 -1.66 23.89 5.20
C GLU A 274 -0.65 22.89 4.58
N GLU A 275 0.54 22.74 5.14
CA GLU A 275 1.54 21.76 4.67
C GLU A 275 1.13 20.31 4.98
N PHE A 276 0.44 20.05 6.09
CA PHE A 276 -0.14 18.74 6.39
C PHE A 276 -1.23 18.37 5.39
N LEU A 277 -1.95 19.39 4.91
CA LEU A 277 -3.03 19.27 3.96
C LEU A 277 -2.51 18.99 2.51
N ASP A 278 -1.26 19.30 2.17
CA ASP A 278 -0.72 19.10 0.81
C ASP A 278 0.19 17.86 0.66
N ASN A 279 0.35 17.05 1.71
CA ASN A 279 1.23 15.87 1.73
C ASN A 279 0.71 14.68 0.88
N ASN A 280 1.59 13.82 0.36
CA ASN A 280 1.28 12.72 -0.60
C ASN A 280 0.25 11.69 -0.09
N ASP A 281 0.00 11.60 1.21
CA ASP A 281 -1.10 10.78 1.80
C ASP A 281 -2.52 11.29 1.50
N ASN A 282 -2.62 12.44 0.81
CA ASN A 282 -3.86 13.11 0.42
C ASN A 282 -4.33 12.78 -1.01
N LEU A 283 -3.68 11.81 -1.67
CA LEU A 283 -4.05 11.33 -3.01
C LEU A 283 -5.56 11.08 -3.17
N PHE A 284 -6.29 10.73 -2.11
CA PHE A 284 -7.72 10.39 -2.16
C PHE A 284 -8.61 11.17 -1.20
N VAL A 285 -8.10 12.20 -0.51
CA VAL A 285 -8.95 13.02 0.34
C VAL A 285 -9.71 14.01 -0.55
N GLN A 286 -10.94 13.67 -0.91
CA GLN A 286 -11.89 14.63 -1.47
C GLN A 286 -12.30 15.61 -0.38
N ARG A 287 -11.51 16.67 -0.17
CA ARG A 287 -11.84 17.71 0.81
C ARG A 287 -13.01 18.56 0.33
N ARG A 288 -14.23 18.03 0.50
CA ARG A 288 -15.46 18.82 0.46
C ARG A 288 -15.49 19.84 1.60
N ILE A 289 -14.84 19.50 2.71
CA ILE A 289 -14.75 20.25 3.96
C ILE A 289 -13.33 20.08 4.53
N LEU A 290 -12.83 21.07 5.28
CA LEU A 290 -11.53 20.96 5.95
C LEU A 290 -11.60 19.91 7.07
N HIS A 291 -10.50 19.21 7.34
CA HIS A 291 -10.45 18.19 8.39
C HIS A 291 -10.87 18.74 9.77
N ASP A 292 -10.33 19.93 10.14
CA ASP A 292 -10.69 20.61 11.38
C ASP A 292 -12.20 20.93 11.48
N ASP A 293 -12.86 21.27 10.37
CA ASP A 293 -14.31 21.54 10.35
C ASP A 293 -15.15 20.25 10.51
N ILE A 294 -14.59 19.08 10.21
CA ILE A 294 -15.27 17.79 10.45
C ILE A 294 -15.34 17.52 11.96
N HIS A 295 -14.29 17.87 12.71
CA HIS A 295 -14.25 17.71 14.16
C HIS A 295 -15.41 18.45 14.86
N GLU A 296 -15.80 19.63 14.34
CA GLU A 296 -16.98 20.37 14.82
C GLU A 296 -18.29 19.58 14.72
N ARG A 297 -18.39 18.63 13.79
CA ARG A 297 -19.56 17.76 13.61
C ARG A 297 -19.54 16.54 14.53
N VAL A 298 -18.36 16.13 14.97
CA VAL A 298 -18.15 14.91 15.77
C VAL A 298 -17.70 15.19 17.21
N LYS A 299 -17.63 16.45 17.64
CA LYS A 299 -17.25 16.85 19.01
C LYS A 299 -18.17 16.35 20.12
N TYR A 300 -17.62 16.03 21.29
CA TYR A 300 -18.41 15.61 22.46
C TYR A 300 -18.85 16.75 23.39
N GLY A 301 -18.28 17.95 23.24
CA GLY A 301 -18.61 19.13 24.03
C GLY A 301 -18.89 20.36 23.16
N ASP A 302 -18.71 21.55 23.76
CA ASP A 302 -18.93 22.82 23.06
C ASP A 302 -17.94 23.08 21.92
N HIS A 303 -16.72 22.51 22.05
CA HIS A 303 -15.64 22.60 21.06
C HIS A 303 -14.95 21.23 20.91
N PRO A 304 -14.27 20.95 19.79
CA PRO A 304 -13.45 19.76 19.63
C PRO A 304 -12.40 19.61 20.73
N ILE A 305 -12.21 18.40 21.27
CA ILE A 305 -11.33 18.18 22.41
C ILE A 305 -9.89 18.53 22.06
N TYR A 306 -9.45 18.21 20.85
CA TYR A 306 -8.07 18.45 20.40
C TYR A 306 -7.66 19.93 20.49
N GLU A 307 -8.59 20.88 20.34
CA GLU A 307 -8.29 22.31 20.43
C GLU A 307 -7.74 22.70 21.81
N SER A 308 -8.31 22.10 22.86
CA SER A 308 -7.87 22.32 24.24
C SER A 308 -6.50 21.70 24.54
N LEU A 309 -6.00 20.86 23.63
CA LEU A 309 -4.73 20.14 23.75
C LEU A 309 -3.61 20.75 22.91
N LYS A 310 -3.88 21.85 22.18
CA LYS A 310 -2.90 22.61 21.39
C LYS A 310 -2.39 23.81 22.20
N GLU A 311 -1.07 24.01 22.21
CA GLU A 311 -0.46 25.28 22.67
C GLU A 311 -0.49 26.34 21.57
N ASP A 312 -0.23 25.91 20.33
CA ASP A 312 -0.27 26.74 19.13
C ASP A 312 -1.38 26.21 18.22
N LYS A 313 -2.45 27.01 18.06
CA LYS A 313 -3.63 26.62 17.28
C LYS A 313 -3.32 26.48 15.77
N SER A 314 -2.20 27.03 15.28
CA SER A 314 -1.80 26.97 13.87
C SER A 314 -1.14 25.64 13.46
N LYS A 315 -0.84 24.77 14.43
CA LYS A 315 -0.20 23.46 14.20
C LYS A 315 -1.17 22.32 14.47
N ALA A 316 -0.94 21.18 13.83
CA ALA A 316 -1.63 19.92 14.14
C ALA A 316 -1.15 19.27 15.47
N TRP A 317 -0.15 19.84 16.13
CA TRP A 317 0.54 19.23 17.27
C TRP A 317 -0.23 19.34 18.60
N ILE A 318 -0.66 18.21 19.17
CA ILE A 318 -1.21 18.11 20.52
C ILE A 318 -0.12 17.83 21.58
N LYS A 319 -0.26 18.40 22.78
CA LYS A 319 0.72 18.29 23.86
C LYS A 319 0.38 17.15 24.82
N LYS A 320 1.32 16.22 25.02
CA LYS A 320 1.21 15.10 25.97
C LYS A 320 0.87 15.57 27.38
N SER A 321 1.50 16.65 27.84
CA SER A 321 1.28 17.20 29.19
C SER A 321 -0.12 17.77 29.41
N LEU A 322 -0.78 18.26 28.35
CA LEU A 322 -2.19 18.68 28.42
C LEU A 322 -3.12 17.47 28.35
N PHE A 323 -2.82 16.52 27.46
CA PHE A 323 -3.56 15.26 27.36
C PHE A 323 -3.51 14.47 28.68
N GLU A 324 -2.39 14.43 29.37
CA GLU A 324 -2.27 13.71 30.64
C GLU A 324 -3.16 14.31 31.76
N LYS A 325 -3.45 15.62 31.71
CA LYS A 325 -4.24 16.35 32.72
C LYS A 325 -5.75 16.17 32.58
N ILE A 326 -6.25 15.82 31.40
CA ILE A 326 -7.69 15.58 31.19
C ILE A 326 -8.11 14.20 31.74
N ASP A 327 -9.40 14.05 32.05
CA ASP A 327 -9.96 12.81 32.57
C ASP A 327 -9.95 11.69 31.52
N TYR A 328 -10.10 10.45 31.99
CA TYR A 328 -10.00 9.27 31.13
C TYR A 328 -11.07 9.21 30.04
N GLN A 329 -12.32 9.59 30.34
CA GLN A 329 -13.38 9.57 29.34
C GLN A 329 -13.11 10.61 28.25
N THR A 330 -12.63 11.80 28.61
CA THR A 330 -12.23 12.83 27.65
C THR A 330 -11.04 12.37 26.79
N LYS A 331 -10.10 11.59 27.33
CA LYS A 331 -9.01 10.98 26.54
C LYS A 331 -9.53 9.98 25.50
N LEU A 332 -10.47 9.10 25.89
CA LEU A 332 -11.12 8.17 24.95
C LEU A 332 -11.88 8.93 23.87
N ASN A 333 -12.67 9.92 24.27
CA ASN A 333 -13.45 10.76 23.37
C ASN A 333 -12.55 11.51 22.37
N CYS A 334 -11.37 11.97 22.79
CA CYS A 334 -10.39 12.59 21.89
C CYS A 334 -9.93 11.63 20.78
N VAL A 335 -9.69 10.35 21.09
CA VAL A 335 -9.32 9.35 20.06
C VAL A 335 -10.51 9.01 19.18
N LYS A 336 -11.72 8.92 19.75
CA LYS A 336 -12.95 8.69 18.99
C LYS A 336 -13.25 9.84 18.03
N GLU A 337 -13.09 11.10 18.46
CA GLU A 337 -13.24 12.30 17.61
C GLU A 337 -12.35 12.19 16.37
N GLU A 338 -11.07 11.90 16.57
CA GLU A 338 -10.11 11.69 15.47
C GLU A 338 -10.50 10.53 14.56
N ALA A 339 -10.87 9.38 15.12
CA ALA A 339 -11.30 8.21 14.36
C ALA A 339 -12.57 8.50 13.53
N MET A 340 -13.54 9.21 14.09
CA MET A 340 -14.77 9.62 13.39
C MET A 340 -14.49 10.64 12.29
N ALA A 341 -13.60 11.62 12.54
CA ALA A 341 -13.22 12.61 11.55
C ALA A 341 -12.54 11.96 10.34
N ILE A 342 -11.56 11.07 10.59
CA ILE A 342 -10.89 10.28 9.54
C ILE A 342 -11.89 9.39 8.80
N ALA A 343 -12.82 8.75 9.52
CA ALA A 343 -13.82 7.88 8.90
C ALA A 343 -14.73 8.63 7.93
N LEU A 344 -15.18 9.81 8.33
CA LEU A 344 -15.96 10.71 7.48
C LEU A 344 -15.14 11.18 6.28
N GLU A 345 -13.94 11.71 6.52
CA GLU A 345 -13.07 12.32 5.51
C GLU A 345 -12.62 11.31 4.44
N ARG A 346 -12.25 10.09 4.84
CA ARG A 346 -11.60 9.11 3.96
C ARG A 346 -12.54 8.07 3.38
N TYR A 347 -13.69 7.81 4.01
CA TYR A 347 -14.58 6.70 3.62
C TYR A 347 -16.00 7.14 3.28
N LEU A 348 -16.67 7.86 4.19
CA LEU A 348 -18.10 8.14 4.04
C LEU A 348 -18.41 9.34 3.13
N ILE A 349 -17.72 10.47 3.31
CA ILE A 349 -17.91 11.67 2.48
C ILE A 349 -17.48 11.42 1.01
N PRO A 350 -16.36 10.70 0.74
CA PRO A 350 -15.99 10.31 -0.61
C PRO A 350 -16.87 9.21 -1.20
N MET A 351 -17.78 8.62 -0.42
CA MET A 351 -18.64 7.48 -0.81
C MET A 351 -17.88 6.22 -1.23
N THR A 352 -16.67 6.02 -0.70
CA THR A 352 -15.90 4.76 -0.91
C THR A 352 -16.38 3.64 0.00
N SER A 353 -17.14 3.96 1.05
CA SER A 353 -17.91 3.01 1.85
C SER A 353 -19.26 3.60 2.23
N ASN A 354 -20.27 2.74 2.37
CA ASN A 354 -21.60 3.07 2.90
C ASN A 354 -21.83 2.50 4.32
N ASN A 355 -20.82 1.87 4.92
CA ASN A 355 -20.89 1.27 6.24
C ASN A 355 -20.05 2.08 7.24
N GLN A 356 -20.72 2.76 8.17
CA GLN A 356 -20.04 3.59 9.16
C GLN A 356 -19.20 2.79 10.16
N GLU A 357 -19.61 1.58 10.55
CA GLU A 357 -18.87 0.77 11.51
C GLU A 357 -17.55 0.28 10.90
N THR A 358 -17.61 -0.20 9.66
CA THR A 358 -16.42 -0.57 8.89
C THR A 358 -15.51 0.63 8.70
N SER A 359 -16.06 1.78 8.29
CA SER A 359 -15.30 3.03 8.08
C SER A 359 -14.60 3.50 9.36
N TYR A 360 -15.31 3.48 10.49
CA TYR A 360 -14.79 3.85 11.80
C TYR A 360 -13.68 2.88 12.26
N ASN A 361 -13.91 1.58 12.12
CA ASN A 361 -12.91 0.57 12.48
C ASN A 361 -11.64 0.71 11.63
N MET A 362 -11.77 0.95 10.32
CA MET A 362 -10.61 1.20 9.45
C MET A 362 -9.83 2.45 9.88
N ALA A 363 -10.52 3.53 10.24
CA ALA A 363 -9.89 4.75 10.75
C ALA A 363 -9.17 4.49 12.09
N LEU A 364 -9.78 3.73 13.00
CA LEU A 364 -9.18 3.39 14.29
C LEU A 364 -7.93 2.51 14.15
N VAL A 365 -7.95 1.52 13.24
CA VAL A 365 -6.76 0.70 12.91
C VAL A 365 -5.63 1.59 12.42
N LYS A 366 -5.93 2.54 11.54
CA LYS A 366 -4.94 3.51 11.05
C LYS A 366 -4.34 4.38 12.15
N ILE A 367 -5.16 4.87 13.08
CA ILE A 367 -4.66 5.60 14.26
C ILE A 367 -3.68 4.73 15.04
N CYS A 368 -4.00 3.45 15.24
CA CYS A 368 -3.16 2.51 15.98
C CYS A 368 -1.87 2.11 15.26
N THR A 369 -1.70 2.44 13.98
CA THR A 369 -0.62 1.93 13.14
C THR A 369 0.13 3.06 12.42
N THR A 370 -0.48 3.62 11.38
CA THR A 370 0.19 4.43 10.34
C THR A 370 -0.16 5.91 10.33
N LEU A 371 -1.25 6.37 10.96
CA LEU A 371 -1.64 7.79 10.97
C LEU A 371 -1.16 8.56 12.21
N THR A 372 -0.79 7.86 13.28
CA THR A 372 -0.25 8.50 14.49
C THR A 372 1.03 7.81 14.95
N LYS A 373 1.74 8.42 15.89
CA LYS A 373 2.99 7.88 16.44
C LYS A 373 3.16 8.22 17.91
N GLY A 374 4.08 7.52 18.57
CA GLY A 374 4.45 7.77 19.96
C GLY A 374 3.32 7.51 20.94
N TRP A 375 3.18 8.39 21.93
CA TRP A 375 2.30 8.18 23.09
C TRP A 375 0.80 8.15 22.75
N PHE A 376 0.36 8.88 21.73
CA PHE A 376 -1.05 8.89 21.32
C PHE A 376 -1.46 7.56 20.69
N ARG A 377 -0.60 7.03 19.81
CA ARG A 377 -0.74 5.69 19.23
C ARG A 377 -0.78 4.61 20.31
N GLN A 378 0.16 4.67 21.25
CA GLN A 378 0.20 3.72 22.37
C GLN A 378 -1.10 3.77 23.20
N PHE A 379 -1.60 4.97 23.50
CA PHE A 379 -2.86 5.14 24.22
C PHE A 379 -4.04 4.53 23.45
N ALA A 380 -4.12 4.72 22.13
CA ALA A 380 -5.15 4.12 21.29
C ALA A 380 -5.09 2.58 21.29
N VAL A 381 -3.89 2.00 21.16
CA VAL A 381 -3.68 0.54 21.24
C VAL A 381 -4.08 -0.01 22.61
N ASP A 382 -3.65 0.64 23.69
CA ASP A 382 -3.94 0.20 25.05
C ASP A 382 -5.43 0.29 25.38
N ASN A 383 -6.16 1.20 24.74
CA ASN A 383 -7.58 1.42 25.00
C ASN A 383 -8.49 0.92 23.87
N TYR A 384 -7.94 0.17 22.91
CA TYR A 384 -8.65 -0.28 21.71
C TYR A 384 -10.03 -0.93 22.00
N PRO A 385 -10.19 -1.83 22.99
CA PRO A 385 -11.50 -2.41 23.30
C PRO A 385 -12.56 -1.37 23.70
N GLN A 386 -12.16 -0.28 24.38
CA GLN A 386 -13.07 0.81 24.78
C GLN A 386 -13.41 1.75 23.61
N LEU A 387 -12.57 1.75 22.57
CA LEU A 387 -12.70 2.60 21.40
C LEU A 387 -13.54 1.96 20.29
N LEU A 388 -13.74 0.64 20.29
CA LEU A 388 -14.52 -0.08 19.25
C LEU A 388 -15.97 0.37 19.13
N LYS A 389 -16.58 0.85 20.23
CA LYS A 389 -17.97 1.28 20.23
C LYS A 389 -18.11 2.68 19.61
N LEU A 390 -18.61 2.72 18.37
CA LEU A 390 -19.11 3.93 17.74
C LEU A 390 -20.41 4.37 18.42
N ASP A 391 -20.50 5.65 18.79
CA ASP A 391 -21.65 6.23 19.50
C ASP A 391 -22.30 7.42 18.78
N LYS A 392 -21.92 7.66 17.51
CA LYS A 392 -22.51 8.70 16.65
C LYS A 392 -22.94 8.15 15.30
N ASP A 393 -23.97 8.77 14.73
CA ASP A 393 -24.45 8.50 13.38
C ASP A 393 -23.60 9.28 12.36
N LEU A 394 -22.56 8.62 11.85
CA LEU A 394 -21.67 9.21 10.86
C LEU A 394 -22.31 9.28 9.48
N LEU A 395 -23.26 8.40 9.15
CA LEU A 395 -23.94 8.44 7.85
C LEU A 395 -24.79 9.70 7.71
N SER A 396 -25.55 10.06 8.74
CA SER A 396 -26.33 11.30 8.76
C SER A 396 -25.41 12.52 8.62
N ILE A 397 -24.26 12.53 9.31
CA ILE A 397 -23.28 13.62 9.22
C ILE A 397 -22.68 13.72 7.82
N ALA A 398 -22.29 12.58 7.24
CA ALA A 398 -21.73 12.53 5.88
C ALA A 398 -22.72 13.08 4.85
N ASN A 399 -23.99 12.64 4.91
CA ASN A 399 -25.04 13.10 4.01
C ASN A 399 -25.29 14.61 4.14
N ASP A 400 -25.30 15.15 5.37
CA ASP A 400 -25.42 16.59 5.60
C ASP A 400 -24.24 17.36 4.96
N ILE A 401 -23.01 16.90 5.16
CA ILE A 401 -21.82 17.51 4.55
C ILE A 401 -21.89 17.43 3.02
N ILE A 402 -22.19 16.27 2.46
CA ILE A 402 -22.31 16.04 1.01
C ILE A 402 -23.34 16.99 0.41
N SER A 403 -24.48 17.22 1.10
CA SER A 403 -25.55 18.10 0.63
C SER A 403 -25.19 19.58 0.72
N LYS A 404 -24.51 20.02 1.78
CA LYS A 404 -24.14 21.42 2.02
C LYS A 404 -22.90 21.86 1.25
N TYR A 405 -21.98 20.93 1.03
CA TYR A 405 -20.70 21.16 0.37
C TYR A 405 -20.60 20.25 -0.87
N PRO A 406 -21.26 20.60 -1.98
CA PRO A 406 -21.04 19.89 -3.24
C PRO A 406 -19.55 19.99 -3.62
N LEU A 407 -19.03 18.95 -4.28
CA LEU A 407 -17.63 18.94 -4.75
C LEU A 407 -17.36 20.22 -5.54
N LYS A 408 -16.46 21.08 -5.02
CA LYS A 408 -15.93 22.19 -5.80
C LYS A 408 -15.24 21.58 -7.01
N GLN A 409 -15.76 21.81 -8.21
CA GLN A 409 -15.02 21.54 -9.43
C GLN A 409 -13.65 22.22 -9.28
N LYS A 410 -12.56 21.47 -9.41
CA LYS A 410 -11.21 22.04 -9.41
C LYS A 410 -11.22 23.21 -10.38
N LYS A 411 -10.83 24.39 -9.91
CA LYS A 411 -10.75 25.58 -10.76
C LYS A 411 -9.77 25.23 -11.88
N LYS A 412 -10.28 25.10 -13.10
CA LYS A 412 -9.50 24.81 -14.32
C LYS A 412 -8.28 25.73 -14.31
N LEU A 413 -7.07 25.15 -14.31
CA LEU A 413 -5.84 25.94 -14.29
C LEU A 413 -5.85 26.80 -15.56
N ALA A 414 -5.66 28.11 -15.44
CA ALA A 414 -5.61 28.98 -16.59
C ALA A 414 -4.28 28.71 -17.32
N LEU A 415 -4.32 27.90 -18.37
CA LEU A 415 -3.16 27.63 -19.21
C LEU A 415 -2.79 28.92 -19.94
N VAL A 416 -1.53 29.33 -19.84
CA VAL A 416 -1.00 30.53 -20.50
C VAL A 416 0.05 30.07 -21.52
N PRO A 417 -0.34 29.88 -22.80
CA PRO A 417 0.63 29.62 -23.86
C PRO A 417 1.58 30.79 -24.05
N ASP A 418 2.72 30.55 -24.68
CA ASP A 418 3.60 31.61 -25.15
C ASP A 418 2.86 32.54 -26.15
N PRO A 419 3.33 33.80 -26.33
CA PRO A 419 2.64 34.78 -27.15
C PRO A 419 2.37 34.36 -28.60
N GLU A 420 3.27 33.56 -29.20
CA GLU A 420 3.14 33.10 -30.59
C GLU A 420 2.03 32.05 -30.70
N THR A 421 2.07 31.03 -29.83
CA THR A 421 1.02 30.02 -29.72
C THR A 421 -0.35 30.66 -29.41
N GLN A 422 -0.38 31.67 -28.52
CA GLN A 422 -1.61 32.38 -28.17
C GLN A 422 -2.20 33.14 -29.37
N ALA A 423 -1.36 33.73 -30.23
CA ALA A 423 -1.81 34.41 -31.44
C ALA A 423 -2.47 33.43 -32.43
N ILE A 424 -1.87 32.25 -32.62
CA ILE A 424 -2.42 31.18 -33.45
C ILE A 424 -3.78 30.72 -32.89
N PHE A 425 -3.87 30.48 -31.58
CA PHE A 425 -5.11 30.02 -30.93
C PHE A 425 -6.24 31.03 -31.09
N LYS A 426 -5.97 32.33 -30.96
CA LYS A 426 -6.94 33.40 -31.20
C LYS A 426 -7.48 33.39 -32.63
N GLY A 427 -6.67 32.99 -33.62
CA GLY A 427 -7.10 32.84 -35.02
C GLY A 427 -8.05 31.66 -35.25
N ILE A 428 -7.91 30.59 -34.46
CA ILE A 428 -8.68 29.34 -34.60
C ILE A 428 -9.97 29.37 -33.76
N PHE A 429 -9.96 30.07 -32.62
CA PHE A 429 -11.06 30.13 -31.67
C PHE A 429 -12.44 30.45 -32.30
N PRO A 430 -12.59 31.43 -33.21
CA PRO A 430 -13.87 31.73 -33.86
C PRO A 430 -14.44 30.58 -34.70
N TYR A 431 -13.60 29.64 -35.12
CA TYR A 431 -13.94 28.49 -35.96
C TYR A 431 -14.09 27.19 -35.15
N THR A 432 -14.04 27.29 -33.82
CA THR A 432 -14.17 26.16 -32.91
C THR A 432 -15.53 26.19 -32.24
N LYS A 433 -16.24 25.05 -32.24
CA LYS A 433 -17.55 24.89 -31.61
C LYS A 433 -17.54 23.69 -30.67
N ASP A 434 -18.16 23.84 -29.51
CA ASP A 434 -18.45 22.73 -28.60
C ASP A 434 -19.42 21.74 -29.25
N ILE A 435 -19.19 20.46 -28.97
CA ILE A 435 -20.16 19.41 -29.26
C ILE A 435 -21.14 19.34 -28.08
N SER A 436 -22.42 19.60 -28.34
CA SER A 436 -23.43 19.83 -27.31
C SER A 436 -23.72 18.63 -26.43
N SER A 437 -23.55 17.41 -26.95
CA SER A 437 -23.85 16.16 -26.25
C SER A 437 -23.22 14.97 -26.96
N PHE A 438 -22.91 13.92 -26.20
CA PHE A 438 -22.52 12.61 -26.69
C PHE A 438 -23.50 11.57 -26.15
N ASP A 439 -23.65 10.45 -26.87
CA ASP A 439 -24.36 9.29 -26.35
C ASP A 439 -23.70 8.80 -25.05
N GLU A 440 -24.52 8.37 -24.09
CA GLU A 440 -24.05 7.87 -22.81
C GLU A 440 -23.21 6.59 -22.99
N ILE A 441 -22.08 6.52 -22.29
CA ILE A 441 -21.27 5.31 -22.22
C ILE A 441 -21.89 4.38 -21.17
N GLU A 442 -22.31 3.19 -21.59
CA GLU A 442 -22.87 2.21 -20.67
C GLU A 442 -21.75 1.44 -19.96
N VAL A 443 -21.73 1.54 -18.63
CA VAL A 443 -20.80 0.78 -17.78
C VAL A 443 -21.61 -0.12 -16.85
N ASN A 444 -21.35 -1.42 -16.88
CA ASN A 444 -22.14 -2.42 -16.14
C ASN A 444 -21.86 -2.41 -14.62
N ASN A 445 -21.19 -1.39 -14.08
CA ASN A 445 -20.79 -1.29 -12.69
C ASN A 445 -21.20 0.08 -12.11
N LYS A 446 -21.95 0.08 -11.01
CA LYS A 446 -22.52 1.30 -10.36
C LYS A 446 -21.48 2.26 -9.75
N ILE A 447 -20.19 2.00 -9.94
CA ILE A 447 -19.06 2.69 -9.30
C ILE A 447 -18.04 3.17 -10.34
N CYS A 448 -18.50 3.53 -11.54
CA CYS A 448 -17.69 4.09 -12.61
C CYS A 448 -18.23 5.45 -13.00
N ASN A 449 -17.35 6.45 -13.05
CA ASN A 449 -17.68 7.78 -13.56
C ASN A 449 -16.98 8.00 -14.89
N VAL A 450 -17.71 8.53 -15.86
CA VAL A 450 -17.21 8.85 -17.19
C VAL A 450 -17.55 10.30 -17.52
N GLU A 451 -16.58 11.06 -18.01
CA GLU A 451 -16.81 12.38 -18.60
C GLU A 451 -16.32 12.39 -20.04
N ARG A 452 -17.15 12.88 -20.95
CA ARG A 452 -16.81 13.07 -22.36
C ARG A 452 -17.10 14.50 -22.79
N SER A 453 -16.13 15.11 -23.45
CA SER A 453 -16.23 16.45 -24.03
C SER A 453 -15.57 16.48 -25.39
N GLY A 454 -15.95 17.43 -26.24
CA GLY A 454 -15.34 17.53 -27.56
C GLY A 454 -15.65 18.84 -28.26
N ILE A 455 -14.82 19.13 -29.25
CA ILE A 455 -14.90 20.32 -30.09
C ILE A 455 -14.81 19.94 -31.56
N LYS A 456 -15.52 20.68 -32.40
CA LYS A 456 -15.38 20.67 -33.86
C LYS A 456 -14.62 21.93 -34.27
N ILE A 457 -13.51 21.76 -34.98
CA ILE A 457 -12.71 22.85 -35.54
C ILE A 457 -12.93 22.85 -37.04
N THR A 458 -13.59 23.88 -37.56
CA THR A 458 -13.70 24.11 -39.00
C THR A 458 -12.48 24.87 -39.49
N SER A 459 -11.94 24.49 -40.65
CA SER A 459 -10.79 25.20 -41.20
C SER A 459 -11.16 26.65 -41.54
N PRO A 460 -10.35 27.64 -41.13
CA PRO A 460 -10.53 29.03 -41.53
C PRO A 460 -10.19 29.26 -43.01
N VAL A 461 -9.54 28.30 -43.67
CA VAL A 461 -9.09 28.37 -45.07
C VAL A 461 -10.04 27.61 -46.00
N ASN A 462 -10.75 26.60 -45.50
CA ASN A 462 -11.74 25.83 -46.24
C ASN A 462 -12.89 25.38 -45.33
N ASP A 463 -14.04 26.04 -45.43
CA ASP A 463 -15.22 25.79 -44.61
C ASP A 463 -15.82 24.38 -44.75
N ASN A 464 -15.52 23.68 -45.85
CA ASN A 464 -15.92 22.28 -46.06
C ASN A 464 -15.05 21.29 -45.28
N VAL A 465 -13.91 21.73 -44.77
CA VAL A 465 -13.01 20.88 -44.01
C VAL A 465 -13.16 21.14 -42.53
N SER A 466 -13.36 20.08 -41.75
CA SER A 466 -13.35 20.18 -40.30
C SER A 466 -12.77 18.92 -39.68
N ILE A 467 -12.24 19.09 -38.47
CA ILE A 467 -11.81 17.99 -37.61
C ILE A 467 -12.63 18.03 -36.32
N THR A 468 -12.70 16.89 -35.66
CA THR A 468 -13.33 16.73 -34.37
C THR A 468 -12.31 16.18 -33.38
N ALA A 469 -12.19 16.83 -32.23
CA ALA A 469 -11.37 16.40 -31.11
C ALA A 469 -12.28 16.04 -29.93
N ILE A 470 -12.11 14.84 -29.39
CA ILE A 470 -12.94 14.29 -28.30
C ILE A 470 -12.00 13.82 -27.19
N ILE A 471 -12.32 14.23 -25.96
CA ILE A 471 -11.66 13.77 -24.75
C ILE A 471 -12.64 12.94 -23.94
N THR A 472 -12.24 11.73 -23.58
CA THR A 472 -12.98 10.88 -22.63
C THR A 472 -12.09 10.61 -21.43
N THR A 473 -12.60 10.86 -20.23
CA THR A 473 -11.97 10.43 -18.98
C THR A 473 -12.90 9.46 -18.26
N MET A 474 -12.31 8.45 -17.62
CA MET A 474 -13.04 7.46 -16.86
C MET A 474 -12.29 7.18 -15.55
N CYS A 475 -13.05 7.03 -14.47
CA CYS A 475 -12.56 6.61 -13.17
C CYS A 475 -13.40 5.44 -12.67
N LYS A 476 -12.74 4.32 -12.37
CA LYS A 476 -13.38 3.08 -11.92
C LYS A 476 -12.83 2.70 -10.56
N PHE A 477 -13.73 2.53 -9.60
CA PHE A 477 -13.38 2.02 -8.28
C PHE A 477 -13.51 0.50 -8.23
N GLY A 478 -12.60 -0.13 -7.52
CA GLY A 478 -12.62 -1.55 -7.21
C GLY A 478 -13.75 -1.92 -6.24
N THR A 479 -14.15 -3.19 -6.26
CA THR A 479 -15.20 -3.73 -5.38
C THR A 479 -14.68 -3.94 -3.95
N GLU A 480 -15.57 -4.22 -2.98
CA GLU A 480 -15.23 -4.47 -1.56
C GLU A 480 -14.08 -5.48 -1.35
N CYS A 481 -13.86 -6.40 -2.31
CA CYS A 481 -12.81 -7.42 -2.28
C CYS A 481 -11.53 -7.05 -3.05
N THR A 482 -11.56 -6.04 -3.93
CA THR A 482 -10.42 -5.60 -4.76
C THR A 482 -10.28 -4.10 -4.57
N LYS A 483 -9.35 -3.72 -3.73
CA LYS A 483 -9.23 -2.39 -3.18
C LYS A 483 -8.42 -1.52 -4.15
N SER A 484 -8.80 -1.39 -5.42
CA SER A 484 -8.03 -0.66 -6.45
C SER A 484 -8.81 0.50 -7.08
N THR A 485 -8.13 1.45 -7.71
CA THR A 485 -8.75 2.51 -8.52
C THR A 485 -8.01 2.61 -9.85
N ASP A 486 -8.78 2.58 -10.93
CA ASP A 486 -8.30 2.71 -12.30
C ASP A 486 -8.75 4.08 -12.85
N TRP A 487 -7.82 4.85 -13.40
CA TRP A 487 -8.15 6.01 -14.24
C TRP A 487 -7.69 5.78 -15.66
N THR A 488 -8.54 6.17 -16.61
CA THR A 488 -8.19 6.17 -18.02
C THR A 488 -8.59 7.49 -18.67
N ALA A 489 -7.77 7.96 -19.60
CA ALA A 489 -8.10 9.09 -20.46
C ALA A 489 -7.74 8.77 -21.91
N SER A 490 -8.52 9.29 -22.85
CA SER A 490 -8.18 9.30 -24.27
C SER A 490 -8.45 10.67 -24.89
N VAL A 491 -7.55 11.09 -25.77
CA VAL A 491 -7.73 12.22 -26.68
C VAL A 491 -7.71 11.66 -28.10
N VAL A 492 -8.87 11.76 -28.75
CA VAL A 492 -9.08 11.30 -30.10
C VAL A 492 -9.26 12.51 -31.01
N ILE A 493 -8.48 12.58 -32.09
CA ILE A 493 -8.58 13.64 -33.09
C ILE A 493 -8.71 12.99 -34.47
N LEU A 494 -9.79 13.31 -35.19
CA LEU A 494 -10.10 12.76 -36.50
C LEU A 494 -10.79 13.80 -37.39
N PRO A 495 -10.79 13.62 -38.73
CA PRO A 495 -11.70 14.34 -39.61
C PRO A 495 -13.15 14.18 -39.17
N SER A 496 -13.95 15.25 -39.22
CA SER A 496 -15.35 15.20 -38.73
C SER A 496 -16.23 14.24 -39.52
N GLU A 497 -15.97 14.07 -40.83
CA GLU A 497 -16.67 13.12 -41.70
C GLU A 497 -16.49 11.66 -41.24
N ASP A 498 -15.33 11.33 -40.65
CA ASP A 498 -15.05 9.98 -40.16
C ASP A 498 -15.81 9.66 -38.86
N LEU A 499 -16.23 10.69 -38.11
CA LEU A 499 -17.07 10.54 -36.93
C LEU A 499 -18.52 10.28 -37.32
N GLU A 500 -19.03 11.02 -38.31
CA GLU A 500 -20.39 10.86 -38.86
C GLU A 500 -20.56 9.46 -39.49
N ALA A 501 -19.55 8.98 -40.22
CA ALA A 501 -19.54 7.62 -40.77
C ALA A 501 -19.54 6.51 -39.70
N LYS A 502 -19.13 6.81 -38.46
CA LYS A 502 -19.19 5.87 -37.33
C LYS A 502 -20.55 5.88 -36.63
N SER A 503 -21.23 7.03 -36.54
CA SER A 503 -22.58 7.09 -35.96
C SER A 503 -23.63 6.37 -36.80
N ASP A 504 -23.40 6.26 -38.11
CA ASP A 504 -24.35 5.66 -39.07
C ASP A 504 -24.25 4.13 -39.21
N LYS A 505 -23.31 3.46 -38.54
CA LYS A 505 -23.19 1.99 -38.60
C LYS A 505 -24.25 1.34 -37.71
N ASP A 506 -25.03 0.44 -38.31
CA ASP A 506 -26.04 -0.38 -37.63
C ASP A 506 -25.45 -1.08 -36.39
N LYS A 507 -26.13 -0.96 -35.25
CA LYS A 507 -25.73 -1.48 -33.93
C LYS A 507 -25.47 -3.00 -33.89
N SER A 508 -25.72 -3.73 -34.98
CA SER A 508 -25.57 -5.18 -35.08
C SER A 508 -24.14 -5.68 -35.38
N GLU A 509 -23.25 -4.85 -35.93
CA GLU A 509 -21.87 -5.30 -36.24
C GLU A 509 -20.87 -5.13 -35.08
N HIS A 510 -21.22 -4.36 -34.05
CA HIS A 510 -20.35 -4.11 -32.88
C HIS A 510 -20.12 -5.35 -32.00
N TYR A 511 -20.89 -6.43 -32.20
CA TYR A 511 -20.81 -7.65 -31.38
C TYR A 511 -19.66 -8.61 -31.74
N ASN A 512 -18.96 -8.42 -32.86
CA ASN A 512 -18.13 -9.49 -33.44
C ASN A 512 -16.62 -9.24 -33.54
N LYS A 513 -16.05 -8.25 -32.83
CA LYS A 513 -14.58 -8.17 -32.69
C LYS A 513 -14.15 -7.96 -31.25
N ILE A 514 -13.49 -9.00 -30.72
CA ILE A 514 -12.61 -9.08 -29.54
C ILE A 514 -13.24 -9.73 -28.28
N THR A 515 -13.09 -11.06 -28.25
CA THR A 515 -12.74 -11.96 -27.12
C THR A 515 -13.08 -11.53 -25.67
N ASN A 516 -13.97 -12.31 -25.03
CA ASN A 516 -14.13 -12.60 -23.58
C ASN A 516 -14.21 -11.49 -22.52
N TYR A 517 -14.06 -10.20 -22.84
CA TYR A 517 -14.12 -9.11 -21.84
C TYR A 517 -15.29 -8.12 -22.04
N SER A 518 -16.13 -8.33 -23.06
CA SER A 518 -17.14 -7.36 -23.55
C SER A 518 -18.37 -7.15 -22.65
N HIS A 519 -18.47 -7.82 -21.51
CA HIS A 519 -19.67 -7.72 -20.68
C HIS A 519 -19.69 -6.51 -19.73
N ARG A 520 -18.69 -5.61 -19.75
CA ARG A 520 -18.54 -4.57 -18.68
C ARG A 520 -18.43 -3.11 -19.11
N PHE A 521 -18.21 -2.81 -20.40
CA PHE A 521 -18.00 -1.46 -20.91
C PHE A 521 -18.48 -1.40 -22.37
N ASN A 522 -19.38 -0.47 -22.69
CA ASN A 522 -19.93 -0.27 -24.03
C ASN A 522 -19.87 1.22 -24.40
N ASP A 523 -18.97 1.57 -25.31
CA ASP A 523 -18.82 2.92 -25.87
C ASP A 523 -19.50 2.98 -27.25
N PRO A 524 -20.63 3.70 -27.41
CA PRO A 524 -21.36 3.77 -28.67
C PRO A 524 -20.53 4.25 -29.87
N LEU A 525 -19.46 5.01 -29.63
CA LEU A 525 -18.60 5.57 -30.67
C LEU A 525 -17.28 4.79 -30.86
N ASP A 526 -17.00 3.83 -29.97
CA ASP A 526 -15.75 3.05 -29.94
C ASP A 526 -14.49 3.96 -30.02
N LEU A 527 -14.43 4.96 -29.13
CA LEU A 527 -13.38 5.99 -29.09
C LEU A 527 -12.50 5.91 -27.84
N HIS A 528 -13.01 5.34 -26.76
CA HIS A 528 -12.23 5.18 -25.53
C HIS A 528 -11.72 3.74 -25.39
N PRO A 529 -10.39 3.52 -25.36
CA PRO A 529 -9.85 2.18 -25.22
C PRO A 529 -10.07 1.67 -23.80
N TYR A 530 -10.45 0.39 -23.70
CA TYR A 530 -10.60 -0.28 -22.42
C TYR A 530 -9.21 -0.62 -21.86
N TYR A 531 -8.96 -0.34 -20.58
CA TYR A 531 -7.70 -0.62 -19.89
C TYR A 531 -7.94 -1.68 -18.81
N CYS A 532 -7.33 -2.86 -18.94
CA CYS A 532 -7.50 -3.94 -17.96
C CYS A 532 -6.27 -4.85 -17.85
N ASP A 533 -6.20 -5.60 -16.75
CA ASP A 533 -5.25 -6.69 -16.57
C ASP A 533 -5.54 -7.82 -17.58
N GLY A 534 -4.58 -8.13 -18.45
CA GLY A 534 -4.63 -9.30 -19.31
C GLY A 534 -4.12 -10.53 -18.57
N TYR A 535 -4.55 -11.74 -18.94
CA TYR A 535 -3.99 -13.00 -18.39
C TYR A 535 -2.45 -12.95 -18.41
N GLY A 536 -1.84 -12.67 -17.25
CA GLY A 536 -0.42 -12.34 -17.11
C GLY A 536 -0.12 -10.87 -16.75
N HIS A 537 -0.63 -10.40 -15.60
CA HIS A 537 -0.12 -9.34 -14.70
C HIS A 537 0.29 -7.96 -15.28
N LYS A 538 -0.04 -7.62 -16.53
CA LYS A 538 0.23 -6.30 -17.12
C LYS A 538 -1.03 -5.68 -17.70
N TYR A 539 -1.41 -4.53 -17.17
CA TYR A 539 -2.47 -3.69 -17.71
C TYR A 539 -2.15 -3.27 -19.14
N LYS A 540 -3.13 -3.39 -20.04
CA LYS A 540 -3.00 -2.98 -21.44
C LYS A 540 -4.27 -2.30 -21.90
N PHE A 541 -4.09 -1.29 -22.75
CA PHE A 541 -5.18 -0.76 -23.56
C PHE A 541 -5.64 -1.81 -24.57
N SER A 542 -6.95 -1.80 -24.86
CA SER A 542 -7.55 -2.47 -26.01
C SER A 542 -7.06 -1.85 -27.32
N LEU A 543 -7.68 -2.23 -28.45
CA LEU A 543 -7.25 -1.84 -29.80
C LEU A 543 -7.10 -0.31 -29.96
N LEU A 544 -5.85 0.16 -30.05
CA LEU A 544 -5.54 1.55 -30.38
C LEU A 544 -5.45 1.73 -31.90
N THR A 545 -6.24 2.65 -32.43
CA THR A 545 -6.23 3.00 -33.87
C THR A 545 -5.33 4.22 -34.16
N SER A 546 -5.34 4.71 -35.40
CA SER A 546 -4.66 5.95 -35.79
C SER A 546 -5.30 7.23 -35.21
N MET A 547 -6.55 7.18 -34.74
CA MET A 547 -7.26 8.36 -34.23
C MET A 547 -6.85 8.76 -32.81
N HIS A 548 -6.19 7.88 -32.06
CA HIS A 548 -5.75 8.11 -30.70
C HIS A 548 -4.44 8.91 -30.68
N VAL A 549 -4.52 10.19 -30.33
CA VAL A 549 -3.37 11.10 -30.21
C VAL A 549 -2.71 10.98 -28.84
N PHE A 550 -3.51 10.73 -27.81
CA PHE A 550 -3.04 10.52 -26.44
C PHE A 550 -3.96 9.53 -25.74
N VAL A 551 -3.39 8.55 -25.03
CA VAL A 551 -4.10 7.68 -24.09
C VAL A 551 -3.29 7.55 -22.81
N LEU A 552 -3.98 7.56 -21.68
CA LEU A 552 -3.40 7.48 -20.33
C LEU A 552 -4.18 6.43 -19.53
N GLY A 553 -3.45 5.56 -18.85
CA GLY A 553 -3.96 4.52 -17.98
C GLY A 553 -3.17 4.57 -16.69
N ILE A 554 -3.87 4.71 -15.57
CA ILE A 554 -3.27 4.76 -14.25
C ILE A 554 -3.98 3.71 -13.42
N HIS A 555 -3.21 2.76 -12.91
CA HIS A 555 -3.71 1.78 -11.95
C HIS A 555 -3.07 2.00 -10.58
N SER A 556 -3.90 1.98 -9.54
CA SER A 556 -3.48 2.10 -8.15
C SER A 556 -4.18 1.07 -7.27
N GLU A 557 -3.43 0.32 -6.47
CA GLU A 557 -3.95 -0.63 -5.46
C GLU A 557 -3.87 -0.04 -4.05
N ILE A 558 -4.89 -0.30 -3.23
CA ILE A 558 -4.95 -0.07 -1.79
C ILE A 558 -4.51 -1.38 -1.13
N SER A 559 -3.47 -1.33 -0.30
CA SER A 559 -3.10 -2.47 0.53
C SER A 559 -4.21 -2.84 1.51
N ILE A 560 -4.25 -4.11 1.95
CA ILE A 560 -5.29 -4.67 2.84
C ILE A 560 -5.43 -3.84 4.13
N ASP A 561 -4.37 -3.14 4.52
CA ASP A 561 -4.32 -2.21 5.66
C ASP A 561 -4.95 -0.81 5.45
N GLY A 562 -5.38 -0.50 4.23
CA GLY A 562 -5.89 0.81 3.87
C GLY A 562 -4.83 1.93 3.92
N SER A 563 -3.57 1.65 4.23
CA SER A 563 -2.43 2.55 4.06
C SER A 563 -2.23 2.79 2.56
N TRP A 564 -1.91 4.02 2.16
CA TRP A 564 -1.43 4.25 0.81
C TRP A 564 0.09 4.15 0.88
N GLY A 565 0.57 2.92 0.83
CA GLY A 565 1.98 2.57 0.97
C GLY A 565 2.24 1.64 2.15
N SER A 566 2.96 0.56 1.81
CA SER A 566 3.47 -0.54 2.62
C SER A 566 2.50 -1.67 3.00
N GLU A 567 1.97 -2.37 1.99
CA GLU A 567 2.14 -3.82 1.97
C GLU A 567 3.27 -4.14 1.00
N GLU A 568 4.41 -4.56 1.55
CA GLU A 568 5.50 -5.16 0.78
C GLU A 568 5.09 -6.58 0.37
N SER A 569 4.24 -6.67 -0.64
CA SER A 569 4.26 -7.75 -1.61
C SER A 569 3.90 -7.12 -2.94
N TRP A 570 4.74 -7.37 -3.95
CA TRP A 570 4.85 -6.67 -5.23
C TRP A 570 5.83 -5.48 -5.17
N GLU A 571 6.69 -5.46 -6.18
CA GLU A 571 7.94 -4.71 -6.25
C GLU A 571 7.68 -3.20 -6.03
N GLU A 572 8.59 -2.49 -5.35
CA GLU A 572 8.50 -1.01 -5.22
C GLU A 572 8.41 -0.30 -6.59
N GLU A 573 8.78 -0.99 -7.67
CA GLU A 573 8.65 -0.58 -9.07
C GLU A 573 7.21 -0.68 -9.64
N GLU A 574 6.32 -1.46 -9.01
CA GLU A 574 4.93 -1.66 -9.49
C GLU A 574 3.92 -0.68 -8.88
N LYS A 575 4.36 0.21 -7.98
CA LYS A 575 3.51 1.03 -7.10
C LYS A 575 2.50 1.93 -7.84
N TYR A 576 2.79 2.30 -9.09
CA TYR A 576 1.85 2.99 -9.98
C TYR A 576 2.11 2.56 -11.42
N LYS A 577 1.19 1.82 -12.05
CA LYS A 577 1.30 1.53 -13.50
C LYS A 577 0.69 2.71 -14.26
N ILE A 578 1.53 3.69 -14.61
CA ILE A 578 1.19 4.79 -15.52
C ILE A 578 1.56 4.35 -16.95
N ASP A 579 0.58 3.99 -17.77
CA ASP A 579 0.73 3.72 -19.20
C ASP A 579 0.28 4.96 -20.00
N VAL A 580 1.23 5.62 -20.67
CA VAL A 580 0.97 6.74 -21.59
C VAL A 580 1.39 6.32 -22.99
N ARG A 581 0.49 6.47 -23.96
CA ARG A 581 0.81 6.26 -25.38
C ARG A 581 0.33 7.42 -26.21
N VAL A 582 1.18 7.84 -27.15
CA VAL A 582 0.98 9.06 -27.91
C VAL A 582 1.28 8.88 -29.38
N LYS A 583 0.66 9.75 -30.18
CA LYS A 583 0.91 9.89 -31.62
C LYS A 583 0.85 11.37 -32.02
N PRO A 584 1.49 11.76 -33.12
CA PRO A 584 1.34 13.10 -33.67
C PRO A 584 -0.05 13.28 -34.29
N ALA A 585 -0.60 14.49 -34.19
CA ALA A 585 -1.86 14.86 -34.82
C ALA A 585 -1.66 15.54 -36.20
N ASP A 586 -0.49 15.39 -36.82
CA ASP A 586 -0.10 16.14 -38.03
C ASP A 586 -1.03 15.89 -39.21
N TYR A 587 -1.55 14.67 -39.37
CA TYR A 587 -2.51 14.38 -40.43
C TYR A 587 -3.77 15.27 -40.33
N CYS A 588 -4.32 15.41 -39.12
CA CYS A 588 -5.51 16.23 -38.89
C CYS A 588 -5.18 17.73 -38.95
N ALA A 589 -4.02 18.14 -38.44
CA ALA A 589 -3.57 19.52 -38.50
C ALA A 589 -3.35 19.98 -39.96
N ASN A 590 -2.66 19.18 -40.76
CA ASN A 590 -2.43 19.44 -42.19
C ASN A 590 -3.75 19.52 -42.97
N LYS A 591 -4.75 18.71 -42.61
CA LYS A 591 -6.07 18.75 -43.25
C LYS A 591 -6.75 20.11 -43.07
N LEU A 592 -6.54 20.80 -41.95
CA LEU A 592 -7.06 22.15 -41.74
C LEU A 592 -6.44 23.21 -42.65
N GLY A 593 -5.28 22.95 -43.28
CA GLY A 593 -4.65 23.87 -44.22
C GLY A 593 -4.20 25.20 -43.61
N ILE A 594 -4.05 25.28 -42.28
CA ILE A 594 -3.59 26.47 -41.58
C ILE A 594 -2.06 26.49 -41.65
N PRO A 595 -1.43 27.55 -42.19
CA PRO A 595 0.04 27.65 -42.25
C PRO A 595 0.66 27.53 -40.86
N ASP A 596 1.77 26.79 -40.77
CA ASP A 596 2.56 26.57 -39.55
C ASP A 596 1.81 25.94 -38.36
N PHE A 597 0.57 25.45 -38.57
CA PHE A 597 -0.21 24.77 -37.54
C PHE A 597 0.09 23.27 -37.55
N THR A 598 0.98 22.85 -36.65
CA THR A 598 1.44 21.46 -36.52
C THR A 598 0.48 20.60 -35.70
N GLY A 599 0.66 19.27 -35.75
CA GLY A 599 -0.06 18.34 -34.89
C GLY A 599 0.17 18.59 -33.41
N GLU A 600 1.36 19.06 -33.03
CA GLU A 600 1.68 19.47 -31.66
C GLU A 600 0.84 20.68 -31.23
N LEU A 601 0.77 21.73 -32.07
CA LEU A 601 -0.03 22.92 -31.79
C LEU A 601 -1.53 22.58 -31.74
N LEU A 602 -1.99 21.67 -32.58
CA LEU A 602 -3.35 21.15 -32.53
C LEU A 602 -3.64 20.43 -31.21
N PHE A 603 -2.73 19.57 -30.73
CA PHE A 603 -2.90 18.89 -29.45
C PHE A 603 -2.88 19.89 -28.27
N LYS A 604 -1.96 20.85 -28.27
CA LYS A 604 -1.93 21.95 -27.29
C LYS A 604 -3.23 22.75 -27.28
N TYR A 605 -3.77 23.06 -28.46
CA TYR A 605 -5.03 23.81 -28.60
C TYR A 605 -6.21 23.04 -28.00
N VAL A 606 -6.33 21.75 -28.29
CA VAL A 606 -7.37 20.88 -27.74
C VAL A 606 -7.32 20.84 -26.21
N LEU A 607 -6.12 20.68 -25.63
CA LEU A 607 -5.94 20.71 -24.18
C LEU A 607 -6.21 22.10 -23.59
N ASN A 608 -5.84 23.18 -24.28
CA ASN A 608 -6.10 24.55 -23.83
C ASN A 608 -7.60 24.86 -23.79
N TYR A 609 -8.34 24.43 -24.82
CA TYR A 609 -9.77 24.70 -24.96
C TYR A 609 -10.60 23.84 -24.01
N LEU A 610 -10.39 22.52 -23.99
CA LEU A 610 -11.19 21.59 -23.19
C LEU A 610 -10.72 21.53 -21.72
N ASN A 611 -9.42 21.67 -21.49
CA ASN A 611 -8.76 21.66 -20.17
C ASN A 611 -9.25 20.50 -19.27
N PRO A 612 -8.97 19.25 -19.68
CA PRO A 612 -9.48 18.06 -19.01
C PRO A 612 -8.71 17.77 -17.72
N THR A 613 -9.38 17.14 -16.75
CA THR A 613 -8.74 16.66 -15.51
C THR A 613 -9.25 15.28 -15.17
N LEU A 614 -8.40 14.44 -14.58
CA LEU A 614 -8.84 13.19 -13.99
C LEU A 614 -9.59 13.46 -12.68
N GLN A 615 -10.78 12.85 -12.56
CA GLN A 615 -11.56 12.89 -11.34
C GLN A 615 -10.81 12.27 -10.15
N ASN A 616 -11.24 12.57 -8.93
CA ASN A 616 -10.74 11.93 -7.70
C ASN A 616 -9.21 12.02 -7.55
N ASN A 617 -8.64 13.16 -7.96
CA ASN A 617 -7.20 13.43 -7.89
C ASN A 617 -6.32 12.48 -8.74
N GLY A 618 -6.87 11.81 -9.76
CA GLY A 618 -6.08 10.93 -10.63
C GLY A 618 -4.87 11.61 -11.31
N ASP A 619 -4.91 12.95 -11.49
CA ASP A 619 -3.78 13.70 -12.06
C ASP A 619 -2.58 13.83 -11.11
N ILE A 620 -2.73 13.58 -9.80
CA ILE A 620 -1.62 13.79 -8.84
C ILE A 620 -0.45 12.86 -9.15
N GLN A 621 -0.71 11.58 -9.42
CA GLN A 621 0.36 10.62 -9.71
C GLN A 621 1.14 11.01 -10.97
N LEU A 622 0.42 11.43 -12.02
CA LEU A 622 1.04 11.95 -13.23
C LEU A 622 1.82 13.24 -12.95
N LYS A 623 1.31 14.12 -12.08
CA LYS A 623 1.98 15.37 -11.68
C LYS A 623 3.29 15.11 -10.95
N GLU A 624 3.27 14.29 -9.90
CA GLU A 624 4.48 13.92 -9.13
C GLU A 624 5.58 13.39 -10.07
N ARG A 625 5.19 12.54 -11.02
CA ARG A 625 6.14 11.97 -11.97
C ARG A 625 6.71 13.00 -12.96
N ILE A 626 5.89 13.93 -13.44
CA ILE A 626 6.38 15.06 -14.25
C ILE A 626 7.33 15.95 -13.43
N ASP A 627 7.03 16.19 -12.16
CA ASP A 627 7.89 16.98 -11.26
C ASP A 627 9.24 16.28 -11.02
N GLU A 628 9.27 14.95 -10.88
CA GLU A 628 10.52 14.18 -10.83
C GLU A 628 11.35 14.32 -12.12
N LEU A 629 10.73 14.23 -13.30
CA LEU A 629 11.41 14.40 -14.59
C LEU A 629 11.96 15.82 -14.76
N LYS A 630 11.27 16.84 -14.24
CA LYS A 630 11.76 18.21 -14.18
C LYS A 630 12.99 18.33 -13.28
N VAL A 631 12.99 17.69 -12.11
CA VAL A 631 14.14 17.67 -11.19
C VAL A 631 15.35 16.98 -11.83
N LYS A 632 15.12 15.92 -12.60
CA LYS A 632 16.18 15.21 -13.35
C LYS A 632 16.72 16.00 -14.55
N GLY A 633 15.99 17.03 -15.00
CA GLY A 633 16.33 17.82 -16.19
C GLY A 633 15.88 17.18 -17.51
N ASP A 634 15.05 16.13 -17.45
CA ASP A 634 14.53 15.43 -18.63
C ASP A 634 13.38 16.19 -19.32
N ILE A 635 12.70 17.06 -18.57
CA ILE A 635 11.66 17.98 -19.05
C ILE A 635 12.04 19.42 -18.64
N PRO A 636 11.80 20.42 -19.51
CA PRO A 636 12.07 21.82 -19.16
C PRO A 636 11.34 22.28 -17.90
N THR A 637 12.04 23.06 -17.06
CA THR A 637 11.50 23.72 -15.87
C THR A 637 10.85 25.08 -16.15
N ASP A 638 10.76 25.48 -17.43
CA ASP A 638 10.34 26.81 -17.86
C ASP A 638 8.93 27.24 -17.38
N ASP A 639 8.73 28.56 -17.28
CA ASP A 639 7.57 29.30 -16.76
C ASP A 639 6.28 29.16 -17.59
N SER A 640 6.32 28.43 -18.72
CA SER A 640 5.11 28.19 -19.52
C SER A 640 4.13 27.27 -18.78
N GLN A 641 2.96 27.79 -18.39
CA GLN A 641 1.89 27.04 -17.73
C GLN A 641 1.18 26.12 -18.74
N GLN A 642 1.85 25.03 -19.12
CA GLN A 642 1.31 24.03 -20.04
C GLN A 642 0.53 22.93 -19.31
N HIS A 643 -0.31 22.21 -20.07
CA HIS A 643 -1.16 21.18 -19.50
C HIS A 643 -0.34 19.94 -19.11
N LEU A 644 -0.70 19.28 -18.01
CA LEU A 644 -0.01 18.11 -17.49
C LEU A 644 0.15 17.00 -18.55
N TRP A 645 -0.93 16.74 -19.29
CA TRP A 645 -0.94 15.71 -20.34
C TRP A 645 -0.05 16.08 -21.53
N TYR A 646 0.20 17.37 -21.77
CA TYR A 646 1.16 17.78 -22.82
C TYR A 646 2.60 17.47 -22.39
N TYR A 647 2.97 17.72 -21.14
CA TYR A 647 4.31 17.34 -20.66
C TYR A 647 4.55 15.84 -20.82
N ALA A 648 3.56 15.01 -20.46
CA ALA A 648 3.62 13.57 -20.65
C ALA A 648 3.72 13.19 -22.14
N TRP A 649 2.93 13.84 -23.00
CA TRP A 649 2.96 13.61 -24.44
C TRP A 649 4.31 13.96 -25.06
N ASN A 650 4.85 15.14 -24.75
CA ASN A 650 6.10 15.63 -25.30
C ASN A 650 7.29 14.77 -24.86
N TYR A 651 7.31 14.34 -23.59
CA TYR A 651 8.35 13.46 -23.07
C TYR A 651 8.39 12.11 -23.80
N ILE A 652 7.24 11.44 -23.93
CA ILE A 652 7.17 10.14 -24.63
C ILE A 652 7.48 10.29 -26.12
N PHE A 653 6.96 11.35 -26.75
CA PHE A 653 7.19 11.61 -28.17
C PHE A 653 8.68 11.81 -28.49
N ASN A 654 9.40 12.57 -27.66
CA ASN A 654 10.82 12.88 -27.90
C ASN A 654 11.77 11.74 -27.50
N THR A 655 11.41 10.92 -26.52
CA THR A 655 12.28 9.84 -26.02
C THR A 655 12.07 8.52 -26.76
N GLY A 656 10.91 8.32 -27.40
CA GLY A 656 10.56 7.08 -28.12
C GLY A 656 10.43 5.84 -27.23
N LYS A 657 10.59 5.97 -25.90
CA LYS A 657 10.44 4.88 -24.94
C LYS A 657 8.95 4.61 -24.68
N PRO A 658 8.47 3.36 -24.79
CA PRO A 658 7.14 3.03 -24.29
C PRO A 658 7.18 3.09 -22.75
N THR A 659 6.22 3.81 -22.18
CA THR A 659 5.94 3.96 -20.74
C THR A 659 7.01 4.64 -19.86
N ILE A 660 6.51 5.31 -18.82
CA ILE A 660 7.27 6.09 -17.83
C ILE A 660 7.86 5.17 -16.72
N ASN A 661 7.80 3.85 -16.87
CA ASN A 661 8.21 2.86 -15.87
C ASN A 661 9.37 1.92 -16.32
N ASP A 662 10.12 2.24 -17.37
CA ASP A 662 11.30 1.47 -17.79
C ASP A 662 12.63 2.24 -17.55
N VAL A 663 12.82 2.78 -16.34
CA VAL A 663 14.13 3.25 -15.85
C VAL A 663 14.40 2.67 -14.48
#